data_AF-A0A8H3C047-F1
#
_entry.id   AF-A0A8H3C047-F1
#
_cell.length_a   1.000
_cell.length_b   1.000
_cell.length_c   1.000
_cell.angle_alpha   90.00
_cell.angle_beta   90.00
_cell.angle_gamma   90.00
#
_symmetry.space_group_name_H-M   'P 1'
#
loop_
_entity.id
_entity.type
_entity.pdbx_description
1 polymer ?
#
loop_
_entity_poly.entity_id
_entity_poly.type
_entity_poly.pdbx_seq_one_letter_code
_entity_poly.pdbx_strand_id
1 'polypeptide(L)'
;MFWSLPFLALGAAAKILYAGVNESGGEFGVWSNDATPGTGLPGRFGVDYAFINKSTIDIFVKNDKINTFRVAFLLERMCPLSYGLGAKFNETYFGYFKEAIDYITITKGAYAILDPHNYMRYNNPSQQPMTGSIIGDSSDLKAATTAQFQAFWNQLAGRFKTNEKVIENSFGIMNEPHDMPTSLVLNNNQAAINGIRAAGAKQLILAPGNDWTGGHSWTGYANASSEYMYKLIDPLKNLAIEVHEYLDVDYSGSHAECTQPGPSNLAALTAWLKKYGLKAIVGETGGGQNANCYAQLKEMFDYLAANDEYIGWTGWAAGPLWGTFRSCCGDDSGNLEPGTKAGNGSIPGGYETIWANGFRPSIPKTLKRSGISSWNRYISDAHGRRGAKSLMDSAMAQPGTSSVPQTPVTSPTILPPDFLDASIDDICLLPLVAADMLDRLTSHNDQIPLRPEALTRFHSRTPPGISIQEYLKRIVKYTNVERSCLLITLHYIDQICTLLPHFTISSLTVHRFVISSIAVSSKALCDAFCTNTHYARVGGIKLIELNVLEREFLQKIDWRLTCTREMLQEYYTNLVRTHSGRGIKYQMGEALTKNVRQDTSILDSYPEGVDGPDKSTPSPPRSPTASTAPSSVQQVPCANPPPPPMPARPFPQPQSRDLATSPSRTILTNVSSPSLRRAGRSPITGPPRSIPPSPSLKRARDGAEDIMSSLTNAHLRKMEESSPRTRRRTGTSSG
;
A
#
# COMPACT_ATOMS: atom_id res chain seq x y z
N MET A 1 35.89 46.06 32.66
CA MET A 1 34.72 45.16 32.60
C MET A 1 34.44 44.87 31.14
N PHE A 2 34.47 43.62 30.70
CA PHE A 2 33.96 43.22 29.38
C PHE A 2 32.57 42.62 29.56
N TRP A 3 31.60 43.06 28.76
CA TRP A 3 30.27 42.46 28.71
C TRP A 3 30.27 41.33 27.68
N SER A 4 30.03 40.10 28.14
CA SER A 4 29.84 38.94 27.29
C SER A 4 28.42 38.93 26.71
N LEU A 5 28.31 39.10 25.38
CA LEU A 5 27.08 38.82 24.66
C LEU A 5 26.76 37.31 24.76
N PRO A 6 25.54 36.90 25.12
CA PRO A 6 25.15 35.50 25.06
C PRO A 6 25.04 35.07 23.59
N PHE A 7 25.81 34.07 23.19
CA PHE A 7 25.60 33.40 21.91
C PHE A 7 24.22 32.73 21.94
N LEU A 8 23.28 33.27 21.15
CA LEU A 8 22.08 32.55 20.76
C LEU A 8 22.53 31.32 19.96
N ALA A 9 22.49 30.15 20.59
CA ALA A 9 22.73 28.90 19.92
C ALA A 9 21.64 28.70 18.86
N LEU A 10 21.98 28.88 17.58
CA LEU A 10 21.18 28.37 16.48
C LEU A 10 21.19 26.84 16.60
N GLY A 11 20.16 26.28 17.24
CA GLY A 11 19.94 24.84 17.27
C GLY A 11 19.83 24.34 15.84
N ALA A 12 20.78 23.50 15.43
CA ALA A 12 20.82 22.93 14.10
C ALA A 12 19.58 22.04 13.88
N ALA A 13 18.56 22.59 13.22
CA ALA A 13 17.41 21.82 12.77
C ALA A 13 17.89 20.73 11.81
N ALA A 14 17.39 19.50 11.96
CA ALA A 14 17.92 18.37 11.18
C ALA A 14 17.86 18.62 9.68
N LYS A 15 18.94 18.25 8.98
CA LYS A 15 19.13 18.45 7.53
C LYS A 15 18.10 17.62 6.73
N ILE A 16 17.92 16.37 7.15
CA ILE A 16 16.89 15.46 6.68
C ILE A 16 15.48 16.00 7.01
N LEU A 17 14.69 16.25 5.97
CA LEU A 17 13.31 16.73 6.02
C LEU A 17 12.30 15.60 5.77
N TYR A 18 12.70 14.62 4.96
CA TYR A 18 11.89 13.51 4.46
C TYR A 18 12.58 12.18 4.84
N ALA A 19 11.91 11.34 5.62
CA ALA A 19 12.35 9.97 5.87
C ALA A 19 11.13 9.07 5.71
N GLY A 20 11.32 7.91 5.09
CA GLY A 20 10.20 7.20 4.51
C GLY A 20 10.48 5.80 3.97
N VAL A 21 9.48 5.29 3.26
CA VAL A 21 9.47 3.97 2.65
C VAL A 21 8.84 4.03 1.26
N ASN A 22 9.24 3.13 0.37
CA ASN A 22 8.56 2.91 -0.91
C ASN A 22 7.36 1.99 -0.69
N GLU A 23 6.21 2.33 -1.27
CA GLU A 23 5.03 1.48 -1.36
C GLU A 23 4.92 1.02 -2.82
N SER A 24 5.33 -0.23 -3.03
CA SER A 24 5.41 -0.89 -4.34
C SER A 24 4.27 -1.90 -4.53
N GLY A 25 3.87 -2.09 -5.78
CA GLY A 25 2.76 -2.95 -6.17
C GLY A 25 1.80 -2.33 -7.19
N GLY A 26 1.88 -1.04 -7.49
CA GLY A 26 1.07 -0.38 -8.54
C GLY A 26 1.58 -0.66 -9.97
N GLU A 27 2.86 -1.01 -10.06
CA GLU A 27 3.67 -1.40 -11.21
C GLU A 27 3.69 -2.92 -11.46
N PHE A 28 3.40 -3.73 -10.43
CA PHE A 28 3.47 -5.20 -10.45
C PHE A 28 2.57 -5.89 -11.51
N GLY A 29 2.82 -7.17 -11.75
CA GLY A 29 1.89 -8.05 -12.48
C GLY A 29 1.86 -7.86 -14.00
N VAL A 30 2.94 -7.36 -14.61
CA VAL A 30 3.09 -7.16 -16.06
C VAL A 30 4.13 -8.08 -16.74
N TRP A 31 4.92 -8.81 -15.95
CA TRP A 31 6.06 -9.59 -16.46
C TRP A 31 5.65 -10.83 -17.27
N SER A 32 6.40 -11.13 -18.34
CA SER A 32 6.16 -12.25 -19.26
C SER A 32 7.43 -13.06 -19.54
N ASN A 33 7.37 -14.39 -19.31
CA ASN A 33 8.47 -15.34 -19.59
C ASN A 33 8.99 -15.27 -21.04
N ASP A 34 8.08 -14.95 -21.97
CA ASP A 34 8.22 -15.06 -23.43
C ASP A 34 8.32 -13.69 -24.13
N ALA A 35 8.45 -12.62 -23.36
CA ALA A 35 8.41 -11.22 -23.82
C ALA A 35 7.10 -10.77 -24.51
N THR A 36 6.00 -11.53 -24.44
CA THR A 36 4.72 -11.19 -25.08
C THR A 36 4.29 -9.75 -24.72
N PRO A 37 4.20 -8.82 -25.71
CA PRO A 37 3.94 -7.42 -25.41
C PRO A 37 2.54 -7.18 -24.85
N GLY A 38 2.46 -6.42 -23.76
CA GLY A 38 1.20 -6.10 -23.10
C GLY A 38 0.65 -7.18 -22.16
N THR A 39 1.42 -8.25 -21.85
CA THR A 39 1.11 -9.15 -20.73
C THR A 39 0.80 -8.34 -19.46
N GLY A 40 -0.26 -8.74 -18.74
CA GLY A 40 -0.66 -8.10 -17.49
C GLY A 40 -1.21 -6.66 -17.59
N LEU A 41 -1.40 -6.13 -18.80
CA LEU A 41 -2.10 -4.86 -19.03
C LEU A 41 -3.58 -5.08 -19.36
N PRO A 42 -4.50 -4.26 -18.81
CA PRO A 42 -4.28 -3.31 -17.72
C PRO A 42 -4.10 -4.00 -16.35
N GLY A 43 -4.43 -5.29 -16.23
CA GLY A 43 -4.44 -6.03 -14.97
C GLY A 43 -5.65 -5.69 -14.09
N ARG A 44 -5.78 -6.41 -12.97
CA ARG A 44 -6.86 -6.26 -11.97
C ARG A 44 -6.32 -5.60 -10.70
N PHE A 45 -6.93 -4.50 -10.29
CA PHE A 45 -6.64 -3.87 -9.02
C PHE A 45 -6.97 -4.82 -7.85
N GLY A 46 -6.12 -4.83 -6.82
CA GLY A 46 -6.24 -5.73 -5.66
C GLY A 46 -5.80 -7.18 -5.90
N VAL A 47 -5.38 -7.54 -7.12
CA VAL A 47 -4.91 -8.90 -7.45
C VAL A 47 -3.59 -8.88 -8.21
N ASP A 48 -3.55 -8.18 -9.35
CA ASP A 48 -2.35 -8.09 -10.20
C ASP A 48 -1.51 -6.84 -9.86
N TYR A 49 -2.16 -5.79 -9.32
CA TYR A 49 -1.52 -4.58 -8.80
C TYR A 49 -2.33 -3.93 -7.67
N ALA A 50 -1.68 -3.27 -6.72
CA ALA A 50 -2.28 -2.47 -5.66
C ALA A 50 -1.24 -1.51 -5.05
N PHE A 51 -1.64 -0.26 -4.73
CA PHE A 51 -0.69 0.82 -4.43
C PHE A 51 -0.16 0.86 -2.99
N ILE A 52 -1.01 0.64 -1.98
CA ILE A 52 -0.64 0.77 -0.56
C ILE A 52 -1.37 -0.25 0.30
N ASN A 53 -0.77 -0.62 1.44
CA ASN A 53 -1.50 -1.25 2.53
C ASN A 53 -1.86 -0.19 3.58
N LYS A 54 -3.13 0.22 3.63
CA LYS A 54 -3.62 1.26 4.55
C LYS A 54 -3.28 0.99 6.03
N SER A 55 -3.22 -0.28 6.45
CA SER A 55 -2.83 -0.62 7.82
C SER A 55 -1.31 -0.51 8.07
N THR A 56 -0.49 -0.79 7.05
CA THR A 56 0.96 -0.59 7.05
C THR A 56 1.31 0.90 7.14
N ILE A 57 0.68 1.75 6.30
CA ILE A 57 0.80 3.22 6.37
C ILE A 57 0.49 3.73 7.79
N ASP A 58 -0.61 3.26 8.40
CA ASP A 58 -1.00 3.65 9.76
C ASP A 58 0.05 3.27 10.80
N ILE A 59 0.66 2.09 10.71
CA ILE A 59 1.73 1.67 11.63
C ILE A 59 2.97 2.56 11.44
N PHE A 60 3.40 2.80 10.20
CA PHE A 60 4.56 3.61 9.89
C PHE A 60 4.42 5.07 10.35
N VAL A 61 3.29 5.73 10.07
CA VAL A 61 3.04 7.12 10.50
C VAL A 61 2.84 7.20 12.02
N LYS A 62 2.07 6.26 12.61
CA LYS A 62 1.69 6.34 14.03
C LYS A 62 2.79 5.89 14.98
N ASN A 63 3.52 4.84 14.66
CA ASN A 63 4.50 4.23 15.57
C ASN A 63 5.92 4.73 15.24
N ASP A 64 6.37 4.53 14.00
CA ASP A 64 7.74 4.84 13.57
C ASP A 64 7.96 6.31 13.24
N LYS A 65 6.86 7.08 13.09
CA LYS A 65 6.88 8.53 12.84
C LYS A 65 7.62 8.92 11.56
N ILE A 66 7.67 8.08 10.53
CA ILE A 66 8.09 8.54 9.21
C ILE A 66 7.12 9.61 8.67
N ASN A 67 7.50 10.29 7.59
CA ASN A 67 6.68 11.34 6.98
C ASN A 67 6.56 11.22 5.46
N THR A 68 7.21 10.27 4.81
CA THR A 68 7.29 10.22 3.34
C THR A 68 7.01 8.80 2.84
N PHE A 69 6.26 8.69 1.75
CA PHE A 69 5.97 7.45 1.04
C PHE A 69 6.21 7.66 -0.46
N ARG A 70 6.95 6.78 -1.14
CA ARG A 70 7.12 6.84 -2.61
C ARG A 70 6.27 5.75 -3.23
N VAL A 71 5.28 6.13 -4.02
CA VAL A 71 4.22 5.24 -4.51
C VAL A 71 4.42 4.98 -5.99
N ALA A 72 4.86 3.76 -6.30
CA ALA A 72 5.14 3.32 -7.65
C ALA A 72 3.83 3.08 -8.44
N PHE A 73 3.79 3.54 -9.69
CA PHE A 73 2.69 3.30 -10.62
C PHE A 73 3.20 3.16 -12.07
N LEU A 74 2.42 2.50 -12.92
CA LEU A 74 2.81 2.23 -14.31
C LEU A 74 2.18 3.23 -15.29
N LEU A 75 2.99 3.82 -16.16
CA LEU A 75 2.54 4.72 -17.23
C LEU A 75 1.54 4.03 -18.15
N GLU A 76 1.73 2.77 -18.52
CA GLU A 76 0.85 2.01 -19.41
C GLU A 76 -0.54 1.74 -18.81
N ARG A 77 -0.68 1.82 -17.48
CA ARG A 77 -1.98 1.74 -16.79
C ARG A 77 -2.63 3.12 -16.62
N MET A 78 -1.83 4.14 -16.36
CA MET A 78 -2.28 5.55 -16.25
C MET A 78 -2.70 6.11 -17.62
N CYS A 79 -1.90 5.85 -18.66
CA CYS A 79 -2.14 6.12 -20.06
C CYS A 79 -2.12 4.79 -20.83
N PRO A 80 -3.29 4.15 -21.06
CA PRO A 80 -3.40 2.96 -21.89
C PRO A 80 -2.76 3.12 -23.28
N LEU A 81 -2.20 2.04 -23.81
CA LEU A 81 -1.54 2.02 -25.13
C LEU A 81 -2.44 2.52 -26.28
N SER A 82 -3.76 2.32 -26.16
CA SER A 82 -4.77 2.80 -27.11
C SER A 82 -5.03 4.32 -27.04
N TYR A 83 -4.49 5.02 -26.04
CA TYR A 83 -4.48 6.49 -25.94
C TYR A 83 -3.09 7.05 -26.25
N GLY A 84 -2.04 6.27 -25.96
CA GLY A 84 -0.65 6.73 -25.93
C GLY A 84 -0.35 7.60 -24.70
N LEU A 85 0.94 7.81 -24.44
CA LEU A 85 1.38 8.74 -23.39
C LEU A 85 0.90 10.16 -23.72
N GLY A 86 0.39 10.87 -22.73
CA GLY A 86 -0.12 12.24 -22.90
C GLY A 86 -1.13 12.63 -21.83
N ALA A 87 -1.99 13.61 -22.13
CA ALA A 87 -2.93 14.19 -21.16
C ALA A 87 -4.25 13.41 -20.97
N LYS A 88 -4.44 12.24 -21.61
CA LYS A 88 -5.64 11.42 -21.48
C LYS A 88 -5.35 10.20 -20.60
N PHE A 89 -6.00 10.12 -19.45
CA PHE A 89 -5.78 9.04 -18.47
C PHE A 89 -6.88 7.98 -18.50
N ASN A 90 -6.56 6.81 -17.98
CA ASN A 90 -7.52 5.83 -17.49
C ASN A 90 -8.08 6.32 -16.15
N GLU A 91 -9.26 6.91 -16.16
CA GLU A 91 -9.86 7.52 -14.96
C GLU A 91 -10.10 6.52 -13.82
N THR A 92 -10.27 5.22 -14.12
CA THR A 92 -10.40 4.17 -13.10
C THR A 92 -9.07 3.90 -12.39
N TYR A 93 -7.97 3.75 -13.14
CA TYR A 93 -6.63 3.57 -12.56
C TYR A 93 -6.17 4.83 -11.83
N PHE A 94 -6.42 6.02 -12.41
CA PHE A 94 -6.19 7.29 -11.75
C PHE A 94 -7.01 7.41 -10.45
N GLY A 95 -8.25 6.93 -10.41
CA GLY A 95 -9.08 6.88 -9.21
C GLY A 95 -8.45 6.08 -8.07
N TYR A 96 -8.04 4.84 -8.34
CA TYR A 96 -7.35 3.99 -7.36
C TYR A 96 -6.02 4.57 -6.90
N PHE A 97 -5.25 5.17 -7.82
CA PHE A 97 -3.99 5.85 -7.48
C PHE A 97 -4.24 7.08 -6.60
N LYS A 98 -5.22 7.91 -6.97
CA LYS A 98 -5.62 9.09 -6.19
C LYS A 98 -6.09 8.69 -4.79
N GLU A 99 -6.83 7.61 -4.63
CA GLU A 99 -7.26 7.13 -3.31
C GLU A 99 -6.07 6.80 -2.39
N ALA A 100 -5.02 6.18 -2.93
CA ALA A 100 -3.80 5.89 -2.18
C ALA A 100 -3.05 7.16 -1.77
N ILE A 101 -2.90 8.11 -2.70
CA ILE A 101 -2.23 9.40 -2.46
C ILE A 101 -3.02 10.30 -1.50
N ASP A 102 -4.35 10.33 -1.62
CA ASP A 102 -5.25 11.02 -0.69
C ASP A 102 -5.19 10.38 0.71
N TYR A 103 -5.03 9.06 0.81
CA TYR A 103 -4.87 8.39 2.10
C TYR A 103 -3.58 8.82 2.80
N ILE A 104 -2.45 8.82 2.08
CA ILE A 104 -1.15 9.27 2.62
C ILE A 104 -1.20 10.76 3.01
N THR A 105 -1.64 11.63 2.09
CA THR A 105 -1.63 13.09 2.29
C THR A 105 -2.78 13.57 3.18
N ILE A 106 -4.03 13.45 2.72
CA ILE A 106 -5.20 14.02 3.39
C ILE A 106 -5.53 13.26 4.69
N THR A 107 -5.45 11.93 4.69
CA THR A 107 -5.88 11.11 5.84
C THR A 107 -4.78 10.91 6.89
N LYS A 108 -3.49 11.03 6.55
CA LYS A 108 -2.37 10.81 7.49
C LYS A 108 -1.41 11.99 7.67
N GLY A 109 -1.47 13.05 6.84
CA GLY A 109 -0.56 14.20 6.95
C GLY A 109 0.90 13.81 6.67
N ALA A 110 1.10 13.03 5.62
CA ALA A 110 2.40 12.55 5.17
C ALA A 110 2.62 12.87 3.67
N TYR A 111 3.86 13.03 3.28
CA TYR A 111 4.30 13.37 1.93
C TYR A 111 4.25 12.15 1.04
N ALA A 112 3.73 12.29 -0.18
CA ALA A 112 3.72 11.23 -1.18
C ALA A 112 4.58 11.62 -2.39
N ILE A 113 5.60 10.84 -2.70
CA ILE A 113 6.34 10.94 -3.96
C ILE A 113 5.55 10.12 -5.00
N LEU A 114 5.13 10.80 -6.06
CA LEU A 114 4.43 10.22 -7.20
C LEU A 114 5.49 9.68 -8.18
N ASP A 115 5.63 8.36 -8.30
CA ASP A 115 6.69 7.69 -9.06
C ASP A 115 6.14 6.88 -10.27
N PRO A 116 6.30 7.35 -11.52
CA PRO A 116 6.08 6.53 -12.69
C PRO A 116 7.26 5.55 -12.85
N HIS A 117 7.02 4.30 -12.48
CA HIS A 117 8.04 3.29 -12.29
C HIS A 117 8.42 2.59 -13.61
N ASN A 118 8.99 3.37 -14.54
CA ASN A 118 8.96 3.07 -15.97
C ASN A 118 10.32 3.12 -16.69
N TYR A 119 11.45 3.37 -16.01
CA TYR A 119 12.80 3.31 -16.60
C TYR A 119 13.02 4.25 -17.81
N MET A 120 12.28 5.37 -17.83
CA MET A 120 12.16 6.32 -18.96
C MET A 120 11.72 5.62 -20.27
N ARG A 121 10.97 4.53 -20.16
CA ARG A 121 10.44 3.69 -21.25
C ARG A 121 8.92 3.58 -21.19
N TYR A 122 8.30 3.32 -22.32
CA TYR A 122 6.84 3.16 -22.49
C TYR A 122 6.52 2.10 -23.57
N ASN A 123 5.25 1.87 -23.87
CA ASN A 123 4.69 0.91 -24.84
C ASN A 123 4.79 -0.59 -24.49
N ASN A 124 5.84 -1.04 -23.79
CA ASN A 124 5.95 -2.44 -23.42
C ASN A 124 6.65 -2.66 -22.07
N PRO A 125 5.92 -2.98 -21.01
CA PRO A 125 6.48 -3.32 -19.70
C PRO A 125 6.78 -4.82 -19.53
N SER A 126 6.54 -5.67 -20.55
CA SER A 126 6.51 -7.14 -20.38
C SER A 126 7.79 -7.77 -19.86
N GLN A 127 8.93 -7.13 -20.05
CA GLN A 127 10.23 -7.47 -19.45
C GLN A 127 10.97 -6.19 -19.05
N GLN A 128 10.30 -5.26 -18.36
CA GLN A 128 11.00 -4.15 -17.72
C GLN A 128 11.99 -4.69 -16.67
N PRO A 129 13.13 -4.03 -16.45
CA PRO A 129 13.52 -2.72 -17.00
C PRO A 129 13.97 -2.73 -18.48
N MET A 130 14.37 -3.89 -19.02
CA MET A 130 15.06 -3.99 -20.31
C MET A 130 14.18 -3.88 -21.57
N THR A 131 12.90 -3.53 -21.45
CA THR A 131 11.98 -3.39 -22.59
C THR A 131 11.09 -2.14 -22.52
N GLY A 132 10.50 -1.81 -23.67
CA GLY A 132 9.77 -0.58 -23.90
C GLY A 132 10.57 0.42 -24.74
N SER A 133 9.86 1.26 -25.50
CA SER A 133 10.44 2.35 -26.28
C SER A 133 10.95 3.44 -25.35
N ILE A 134 12.19 3.90 -25.53
CA ILE A 134 12.76 5.02 -24.76
C ILE A 134 11.99 6.30 -25.10
N ILE A 135 11.51 7.00 -24.07
CA ILE A 135 10.72 8.23 -24.24
C ILE A 135 11.60 9.31 -24.90
N GLY A 136 11.10 9.90 -25.98
CA GLY A 136 11.78 10.94 -26.75
C GLY A 136 12.88 10.45 -27.70
N ASP A 137 13.13 9.14 -27.81
CA ASP A 137 14.01 8.61 -28.84
C ASP A 137 13.36 8.75 -30.23
N SER A 138 13.87 9.68 -31.03
CA SER A 138 13.38 9.94 -32.39
C SER A 138 13.77 8.87 -33.43
N SER A 139 14.56 7.86 -33.06
CA SER A 139 14.93 6.74 -33.93
C SER A 139 13.94 5.56 -33.87
N ASP A 140 13.23 5.36 -32.75
CA ASP A 140 12.10 4.45 -32.67
C ASP A 140 10.79 5.17 -33.03
N LEU A 141 10.22 4.80 -34.18
CA LEU A 141 8.93 5.34 -34.66
C LEU A 141 7.73 5.00 -33.76
N LYS A 142 7.89 4.13 -32.76
CA LYS A 142 6.87 3.83 -31.74
C LYS A 142 7.03 4.67 -30.47
N ALA A 143 8.19 5.32 -30.26
CA ALA A 143 8.48 6.02 -29.01
C ALA A 143 7.48 7.16 -28.71
N ALA A 144 7.04 7.22 -27.46
CA ALA A 144 6.32 8.39 -26.98
C ALA A 144 7.27 9.59 -26.94
N THR A 145 6.86 10.72 -27.51
CA THR A 145 7.72 11.91 -27.61
C THR A 145 7.94 12.61 -26.27
N THR A 146 9.04 13.36 -26.14
CA THR A 146 9.29 14.29 -25.02
C THR A 146 8.12 15.28 -24.81
N ALA A 147 7.44 15.69 -25.88
CA ALA A 147 6.26 16.55 -25.81
C ALA A 147 5.03 15.83 -25.20
N GLN A 148 4.84 14.54 -25.49
CA GLN A 148 3.82 13.70 -24.83
C GLN A 148 4.13 13.50 -23.34
N PHE A 149 5.41 13.32 -22.98
CA PHE A 149 5.82 13.24 -21.58
C PHE A 149 5.58 14.56 -20.82
N GLN A 150 5.83 15.72 -21.44
CA GLN A 150 5.43 17.02 -20.90
C GLN A 150 3.91 17.14 -20.73
N ALA A 151 3.12 16.64 -21.69
CA ALA A 151 1.64 16.69 -21.61
C ALA A 151 1.08 15.76 -20.52
N PHE A 152 1.67 14.56 -20.36
CA PHE A 152 1.41 13.66 -19.24
C PHE A 152 1.68 14.36 -17.90
N TRP A 153 2.87 14.94 -17.74
CA TRP A 153 3.27 15.61 -16.50
C TRP A 153 2.44 16.85 -16.20
N ASN A 154 2.04 17.61 -17.22
CA ASN A 154 1.11 18.73 -17.07
C ASN A 154 -0.28 18.27 -16.57
N GLN A 155 -0.80 17.15 -17.08
CA GLN A 155 -2.09 16.60 -16.63
C GLN A 155 -2.01 16.04 -15.20
N LEU A 156 -0.98 15.24 -14.88
CA LEU A 156 -0.83 14.62 -13.55
C LEU A 156 -0.62 15.69 -12.47
N ALA A 157 0.29 16.64 -12.71
CA ALA A 157 0.46 17.80 -11.83
C ALA A 157 -0.79 18.68 -11.81
N GLY A 158 -1.50 18.82 -12.93
CA GLY A 158 -2.76 19.56 -13.04
C GLY A 158 -3.85 19.08 -12.09
N ARG A 159 -3.91 17.78 -11.84
CA ARG A 159 -4.86 17.11 -10.92
C ARG A 159 -4.42 17.16 -9.46
N PHE A 160 -3.10 17.14 -9.19
CA PHE A 160 -2.56 17.16 -7.82
C PHE A 160 -2.10 18.56 -7.33
N LYS A 161 -2.13 19.59 -8.16
CA LYS A 161 -1.65 20.94 -7.80
C LYS A 161 -2.38 21.57 -6.63
N THR A 162 -3.69 21.35 -6.51
CA THR A 162 -4.52 21.98 -5.47
C THR A 162 -4.58 21.17 -4.19
N ASN A 163 -4.58 19.82 -4.27
CA ASN A 163 -4.78 18.83 -3.19
C ASN A 163 -5.20 19.44 -1.84
N GLU A 164 -6.49 19.72 -1.73
CA GLU A 164 -7.01 20.97 -1.14
C GLU A 164 -7.01 21.06 0.39
N LYS A 165 -6.25 20.17 1.06
CA LYS A 165 -6.02 20.21 2.51
C LYS A 165 -4.56 20.07 2.94
N VAL A 166 -3.67 19.49 2.11
CA VAL A 166 -2.22 19.51 2.40
C VAL A 166 -1.38 19.45 1.13
N ILE A 167 -0.35 20.30 1.08
CA ILE A 167 0.44 20.58 -0.13
C ILE A 167 1.64 19.60 -0.24
N GLU A 168 1.39 18.31 0.03
CA GLU A 168 2.43 17.36 0.47
C GLU A 168 2.92 16.36 -0.59
N ASN A 169 2.36 16.40 -1.81
CA ASN A 169 2.90 15.59 -2.91
C ASN A 169 4.26 16.11 -3.38
N SER A 170 5.15 15.20 -3.76
CA SER A 170 6.37 15.45 -4.55
C SER A 170 6.25 14.72 -5.88
N PHE A 171 6.87 15.24 -6.94
CA PHE A 171 6.86 14.59 -8.27
C PHE A 171 8.21 13.94 -8.53
N GLY A 172 8.31 12.61 -8.43
CA GLY A 172 9.42 11.84 -8.99
C GLY A 172 9.22 11.78 -10.50
N ILE A 173 10.14 12.34 -11.30
CA ILE A 173 9.90 12.49 -12.74
C ILE A 173 9.78 11.13 -13.44
N MET A 174 10.57 10.15 -13.01
CA MET A 174 10.68 8.81 -13.61
C MET A 174 11.55 7.92 -12.72
N ASN A 175 11.21 6.65 -12.53
CA ASN A 175 12.15 5.69 -11.95
C ASN A 175 13.32 5.41 -12.90
N GLU A 176 14.55 5.37 -12.37
CA GLU A 176 15.77 4.79 -12.95
C GLU A 176 15.90 4.81 -14.50
N PRO A 177 16.13 5.97 -15.13
CA PRO A 177 16.59 6.01 -16.52
C PRO A 177 17.96 5.30 -16.68
N HIS A 178 18.09 4.43 -17.67
CA HIS A 178 19.31 3.65 -17.95
C HIS A 178 19.43 3.33 -19.46
N ASP A 179 20.64 2.98 -19.92
CA ASP A 179 20.94 2.56 -21.30
C ASP A 179 20.40 3.52 -22.38
N MET A 180 20.59 4.82 -22.17
CA MET A 180 20.17 5.88 -23.10
C MET A 180 21.09 7.11 -23.04
N PRO A 181 21.02 8.05 -23.99
CA PRO A 181 21.80 9.29 -23.93
C PRO A 181 21.40 10.16 -22.74
N THR A 182 22.36 10.63 -21.93
CA THR A 182 22.06 11.46 -20.75
C THR A 182 21.56 12.86 -21.14
N SER A 183 21.86 13.29 -22.37
CA SER A 183 21.23 14.44 -23.03
C SER A 183 19.72 14.26 -23.24
N LEU A 184 19.25 13.03 -23.52
CA LEU A 184 17.81 12.72 -23.64
C LEU A 184 17.13 12.70 -22.26
N VAL A 185 17.78 12.13 -21.25
CA VAL A 185 17.31 12.21 -19.86
C VAL A 185 17.16 13.67 -19.40
N LEU A 186 18.14 14.53 -19.71
CA LEU A 186 18.08 15.98 -19.44
C LEU A 186 16.88 16.64 -20.14
N ASN A 187 16.66 16.33 -21.42
CA ASN A 187 15.54 16.88 -22.19
C ASN A 187 14.18 16.45 -21.62
N ASN A 188 14.02 15.16 -21.29
CA ASN A 188 12.79 14.62 -20.72
C ASN A 188 12.52 15.17 -19.30
N ASN A 189 13.55 15.27 -18.46
CA ASN A 189 13.44 15.88 -17.14
C ASN A 189 13.06 17.36 -17.22
N GLN A 190 13.67 18.13 -18.12
CA GLN A 190 13.29 19.54 -18.31
C GLN A 190 11.86 19.68 -18.85
N ALA A 191 11.43 18.79 -19.76
CA ALA A 191 10.07 18.75 -20.29
C ALA A 191 9.04 18.39 -19.20
N ALA A 192 9.35 17.45 -18.30
CA ALA A 192 8.53 17.15 -17.13
C ALA A 192 8.41 18.36 -16.19
N ILE A 193 9.54 19.00 -15.83
CA ILE A 193 9.56 20.23 -15.03
C ILE A 193 8.68 21.33 -15.67
N ASN A 194 8.85 21.56 -16.97
CA ASN A 194 8.06 22.54 -17.73
C ASN A 194 6.56 22.21 -17.65
N GLY A 195 6.18 20.93 -17.84
CA GLY A 195 4.79 20.46 -17.74
C GLY A 195 4.20 20.68 -16.34
N ILE A 196 4.92 20.25 -15.30
CA ILE A 196 4.52 20.40 -13.88
C ILE A 196 4.32 21.88 -13.53
N ARG A 197 5.27 22.76 -13.89
CA ARG A 197 5.19 24.18 -13.58
C ARG A 197 4.13 24.91 -14.41
N ALA A 198 3.95 24.55 -15.68
CA ALA A 198 2.87 25.07 -16.52
C ALA A 198 1.47 24.68 -16.02
N ALA A 199 1.34 23.58 -15.28
CA ALA A 199 0.07 23.21 -14.64
C ALA A 199 -0.30 24.13 -13.46
N GLY A 200 0.66 24.90 -12.95
CA GLY A 200 0.56 25.73 -11.74
C GLY A 200 1.02 25.03 -10.45
N ALA A 201 1.58 23.82 -10.55
CA ALA A 201 2.03 23.05 -9.40
C ALA A 201 3.38 23.57 -8.84
N LYS A 202 3.42 23.79 -7.53
CA LYS A 202 4.55 24.43 -6.81
C LYS A 202 5.41 23.45 -5.99
N GLN A 203 4.94 22.21 -5.90
CA GLN A 203 5.47 21.07 -5.16
C GLN A 203 6.95 20.80 -5.49
N LEU A 204 7.65 20.10 -4.59
CA LEU A 204 8.99 19.59 -4.85
C LEU A 204 9.00 18.67 -6.06
N ILE A 205 9.93 18.89 -6.99
CA ILE A 205 10.22 17.97 -8.08
C ILE A 205 11.52 17.24 -7.74
N LEU A 206 11.54 15.93 -8.01
CA LEU A 206 12.68 15.04 -7.86
C LEU A 206 13.06 14.55 -9.25
N ALA A 207 14.29 14.86 -9.69
CA ALA A 207 14.77 14.55 -11.04
C ALA A 207 15.87 13.47 -10.99
N PRO A 208 15.69 12.32 -11.66
CA PRO A 208 16.71 11.28 -11.74
C PRO A 208 17.83 11.67 -12.72
N GLY A 209 18.97 11.01 -12.61
CA GLY A 209 19.99 10.94 -13.65
C GLY A 209 19.72 9.82 -14.66
N ASN A 210 20.77 9.48 -15.41
CA ASN A 210 20.87 8.22 -16.16
C ASN A 210 21.57 7.15 -15.28
N ASP A 211 21.83 5.98 -15.86
CA ASP A 211 22.65 4.91 -15.26
C ASP A 211 22.08 4.47 -13.89
N TRP A 212 20.78 4.12 -13.91
CA TRP A 212 19.96 3.72 -12.76
C TRP A 212 19.83 4.79 -11.68
N THR A 213 20.11 6.05 -12.06
CA THR A 213 20.22 7.20 -11.14
C THR A 213 21.14 6.95 -9.93
N GLY A 214 22.14 6.08 -10.10
CA GLY A 214 23.00 5.60 -9.01
C GLY A 214 23.83 6.72 -8.36
N GLY A 215 23.94 6.68 -7.03
CA GLY A 215 24.76 7.61 -6.27
C GLY A 215 26.26 7.40 -6.53
N HIS A 216 26.71 6.15 -6.42
CA HIS A 216 28.04 5.67 -6.82
C HIS A 216 28.37 6.00 -8.29
N SER A 217 27.38 5.88 -9.19
CA SER A 217 27.54 6.09 -10.64
C SER A 217 27.33 7.54 -11.07
N TRP A 218 27.14 8.51 -10.17
CA TRP A 218 26.79 9.88 -10.60
C TRP A 218 27.90 10.60 -11.39
N THR A 219 29.17 10.18 -11.24
CA THR A 219 30.34 10.89 -11.78
C THR A 219 31.43 9.94 -12.28
N GLY A 220 32.35 10.46 -13.11
CA GLY A 220 33.66 9.83 -13.36
C GLY A 220 33.85 9.19 -14.74
N TYR A 221 32.80 9.12 -15.56
CA TYR A 221 32.85 8.61 -16.93
C TYR A 221 32.17 9.59 -17.91
N ALA A 222 32.45 9.43 -19.21
CA ALA A 222 31.85 10.25 -20.26
C ALA A 222 30.35 9.95 -20.36
N ASN A 223 29.52 10.98 -20.60
CA ASN A 223 28.06 10.93 -20.57
C ASN A 223 27.44 10.72 -19.16
N ALA A 224 28.20 10.77 -18.06
CA ALA A 224 27.65 10.64 -16.71
C ALA A 224 26.60 11.70 -16.37
N SER A 225 25.64 11.35 -15.49
CA SER A 225 24.57 12.23 -14.97
C SER A 225 25.07 13.62 -14.54
N SER A 226 26.24 13.68 -13.90
CA SER A 226 26.90 14.92 -13.47
C SER A 226 27.33 15.88 -14.58
N GLU A 227 27.48 15.43 -15.83
CA GLU A 227 27.77 16.29 -16.98
C GLU A 227 26.52 17.06 -17.47
N TYR A 228 25.32 16.64 -17.05
CA TYR A 228 24.05 17.13 -17.59
C TYR A 228 23.08 17.69 -16.53
N MET A 229 22.86 17.01 -15.40
CA MET A 229 21.72 17.34 -14.51
C MET A 229 21.81 18.69 -13.80
N TYR A 230 23.00 19.32 -13.73
CA TYR A 230 23.13 20.70 -13.23
C TYR A 230 22.54 21.75 -14.19
N LYS A 231 22.18 21.36 -15.42
CA LYS A 231 21.56 22.23 -16.44
C LYS A 231 20.04 22.30 -16.32
N LEU A 232 19.43 21.54 -15.40
CA LEU A 232 17.98 21.58 -15.15
C LEU A 232 17.56 22.92 -14.52
N ILE A 233 16.49 23.51 -15.05
CA ILE A 233 15.95 24.81 -14.63
C ILE A 233 14.52 24.63 -14.14
N ASP A 234 14.32 24.74 -12.83
CA ASP A 234 13.01 24.97 -12.23
C ASP A 234 12.83 26.49 -11.94
N PRO A 235 11.85 27.18 -12.55
CA PRO A 235 11.57 28.59 -12.26
C PRO A 235 11.19 28.86 -10.79
N LEU A 236 10.72 27.86 -10.04
CA LEU A 236 10.42 27.98 -8.60
C LEU A 236 11.59 27.60 -7.70
N LYS A 237 12.70 27.09 -8.26
CA LYS A 237 13.89 26.60 -7.55
C LYS A 237 13.58 25.54 -6.48
N ASN A 238 12.48 24.81 -6.62
CA ASN A 238 12.01 23.75 -5.74
C ASN A 238 12.18 22.38 -6.41
N LEU A 239 13.42 22.15 -6.85
CA LEU A 239 13.92 20.95 -7.50
C LEU A 239 15.00 20.31 -6.61
N ALA A 240 15.01 18.98 -6.54
CA ALA A 240 16.11 18.19 -6.03
C ALA A 240 16.42 17.05 -7.00
N ILE A 241 17.59 16.44 -6.85
CA ILE A 241 17.99 15.24 -7.58
C ILE A 241 17.49 14.00 -6.82
N GLU A 242 16.97 13.02 -7.54
CA GLU A 242 16.67 11.69 -7.01
C GLU A 242 17.85 10.78 -7.31
N VAL A 243 18.43 10.11 -6.30
CA VAL A 243 19.47 9.09 -6.51
C VAL A 243 19.12 7.80 -5.79
N HIS A 244 19.55 6.67 -6.35
CA HIS A 244 19.38 5.36 -5.76
C HIS A 244 20.74 4.84 -5.29
N GLU A 245 20.78 4.14 -4.16
CA GLU A 245 22.04 3.62 -3.62
C GLU A 245 21.81 2.36 -2.78
N TYR A 246 22.02 1.20 -3.39
CA TYR A 246 22.12 -0.07 -2.68
C TYR A 246 23.57 -0.37 -2.32
N LEU A 247 23.76 -1.12 -1.23
CA LEU A 247 25.07 -1.31 -0.59
C LEU A 247 25.66 -2.72 -0.85
N ASP A 248 25.05 -3.49 -1.75
CA ASP A 248 25.50 -4.82 -2.15
C ASP A 248 26.56 -4.77 -3.29
N VAL A 249 27.09 -5.94 -3.66
CA VAL A 249 28.36 -6.07 -4.41
C VAL A 249 28.41 -5.30 -5.73
N ASP A 250 27.28 -5.19 -6.42
CA ASP A 250 27.12 -4.50 -7.71
C ASP A 250 26.10 -3.34 -7.66
N TYR A 251 25.76 -2.87 -6.44
CA TYR A 251 24.83 -1.77 -6.17
C TYR A 251 23.40 -1.98 -6.73
N SER A 252 23.03 -3.22 -7.05
CA SER A 252 21.74 -3.57 -7.67
C SER A 252 20.60 -3.80 -6.67
N GLY A 253 20.91 -3.96 -5.38
CA GLY A 253 19.96 -4.41 -4.37
C GLY A 253 19.56 -5.89 -4.50
N SER A 254 20.14 -6.65 -5.44
CA SER A 254 19.73 -8.03 -5.72
C SER A 254 20.39 -9.08 -4.83
N HIS A 255 21.38 -8.70 -4.02
CA HIS A 255 22.08 -9.59 -3.07
C HIS A 255 21.85 -9.20 -1.61
N ALA A 256 21.80 -10.19 -0.72
CA ALA A 256 21.54 -9.97 0.71
C ALA A 256 22.70 -9.33 1.50
N GLU A 257 23.94 -9.40 1.01
CA GLU A 257 25.14 -8.94 1.73
C GLU A 257 25.61 -7.56 1.30
N CYS A 258 25.62 -6.61 2.24
CA CYS A 258 26.05 -5.24 2.02
C CYS A 258 27.58 -5.13 2.08
N THR A 259 28.26 -5.13 0.94
CA THR A 259 29.73 -5.10 0.84
C THR A 259 30.30 -3.72 0.49
N GLN A 260 29.47 -2.74 0.13
CA GLN A 260 29.89 -1.42 -0.35
C GLN A 260 29.63 -0.30 0.67
N PRO A 261 30.61 0.58 0.94
CA PRO A 261 30.47 1.65 1.93
C PRO A 261 29.80 2.91 1.35
N GLY A 262 28.49 3.04 1.57
CA GLY A 262 27.65 4.16 1.10
C GLY A 262 28.25 5.58 1.26
N PRO A 263 28.90 5.93 2.39
CA PRO A 263 29.58 7.23 2.54
C PRO A 263 30.68 7.52 1.51
N SER A 264 31.37 6.49 1.02
CA SER A 264 32.40 6.61 -0.02
C SER A 264 31.77 6.73 -1.40
N ASN A 265 30.76 5.89 -1.67
CA ASN A 265 30.01 5.88 -2.93
C ASN A 265 29.39 7.25 -3.22
N LEU A 266 28.71 7.81 -2.22
CA LEU A 266 28.04 9.11 -2.29
C LEU A 266 29.00 10.31 -2.24
N ALA A 267 30.30 10.12 -2.01
CA ALA A 267 31.25 11.22 -1.81
C ALA A 267 31.39 12.11 -3.06
N ALA A 268 31.46 11.51 -4.24
CA ALA A 268 31.62 12.25 -5.50
C ALA A 268 30.35 13.00 -5.91
N LEU A 269 29.18 12.37 -5.74
CA LEU A 269 27.87 13.02 -5.83
C LEU A 269 27.78 14.21 -4.86
N THR A 270 28.15 14.03 -3.59
CA THR A 270 28.10 15.08 -2.56
C THR A 270 28.97 16.28 -2.93
N ALA A 271 30.18 16.05 -3.45
CA ALA A 271 31.04 17.11 -3.95
C ALA A 271 30.44 17.85 -5.16
N TRP A 272 29.77 17.14 -6.06
CA TRP A 272 29.06 17.70 -7.20
C TRP A 272 27.82 18.52 -6.78
N LEU A 273 27.02 18.04 -5.84
CA LEU A 273 25.87 18.76 -5.26
C LEU A 273 26.33 20.08 -4.62
N LYS A 274 27.42 20.04 -3.82
CA LYS A 274 28.06 21.23 -3.23
C LYS A 274 28.52 22.22 -4.29
N LYS A 275 29.19 21.75 -5.35
CA LYS A 275 29.71 22.59 -6.45
C LYS A 275 28.61 23.40 -7.15
N TYR A 276 27.42 22.82 -7.35
CA TYR A 276 26.32 23.46 -8.08
C TYR A 276 25.19 23.99 -7.18
N GLY A 277 25.32 23.89 -5.85
CA GLY A 277 24.31 24.36 -4.89
C GLY A 277 23.01 23.56 -4.89
N LEU A 278 23.07 22.30 -5.35
CA LEU A 278 21.91 21.42 -5.54
C LEU A 278 21.58 20.64 -4.26
N LYS A 279 20.39 20.02 -4.26
CA LYS A 279 19.91 19.13 -3.20
C LYS A 279 19.58 17.76 -3.76
N ALA A 280 19.64 16.72 -2.95
CA ALA A 280 19.31 15.35 -3.35
C ALA A 280 18.50 14.59 -2.28
N ILE A 281 17.75 13.58 -2.73
CA ILE A 281 17.07 12.58 -1.90
C ILE A 281 17.56 11.19 -2.35
N VAL A 282 17.79 10.29 -1.40
CA VAL A 282 18.02 8.87 -1.71
C VAL A 282 16.65 8.21 -1.90
N GLY A 283 16.20 8.10 -3.15
CA GLY A 283 14.87 7.60 -3.51
C GLY A 283 14.67 6.13 -3.13
N GLU A 284 15.73 5.33 -3.28
CA GLU A 284 15.74 3.92 -2.92
C GLU A 284 17.09 3.49 -2.32
N THR A 285 16.99 2.57 -1.36
CA THR A 285 18.11 1.88 -0.70
C THR A 285 17.57 0.69 0.10
N GLY A 286 18.39 -0.34 0.35
CA GLY A 286 17.98 -1.59 0.98
C GLY A 286 19.16 -2.48 1.43
N GLY A 287 18.85 -3.68 1.93
CA GLY A 287 19.84 -4.68 2.37
C GLY A 287 19.21 -5.89 3.08
N GLY A 288 20.00 -6.96 3.29
CA GLY A 288 19.56 -8.16 4.01
C GLY A 288 19.47 -8.00 5.53
N GLN A 289 18.87 -8.99 6.21
CA GLN A 289 18.64 -8.96 7.67
C GLN A 289 19.90 -9.33 8.50
N ASN A 290 21.07 -8.81 8.13
CA ASN A 290 22.35 -9.11 8.78
C ASN A 290 22.98 -7.87 9.45
N ALA A 291 23.83 -8.13 10.46
CA ALA A 291 24.47 -7.07 11.26
C ALA A 291 25.39 -6.13 10.45
N ASN A 292 25.93 -6.63 9.33
CA ASN A 292 26.77 -5.86 8.42
C ASN A 292 25.94 -4.80 7.67
N CYS A 293 24.82 -5.19 7.05
CA CYS A 293 23.84 -4.27 6.45
C CYS A 293 23.29 -3.26 7.47
N TYR A 294 23.03 -3.66 8.72
CA TYR A 294 22.61 -2.72 9.77
C TYR A 294 23.67 -1.63 10.03
N ALA A 295 24.96 -1.98 10.02
CA ALA A 295 26.06 -1.03 10.17
C ALA A 295 26.23 -0.15 8.92
N GLN A 296 26.29 -0.74 7.72
CA GLN A 296 26.48 -0.03 6.45
C GLN A 296 25.36 1.00 6.18
N LEU A 297 24.09 0.61 6.38
CA LEU A 297 22.96 1.54 6.28
C LEU A 297 23.07 2.66 7.31
N LYS A 298 23.46 2.36 8.57
CA LYS A 298 23.63 3.39 9.60
C LYS A 298 24.74 4.40 9.23
N GLU A 299 25.88 3.93 8.75
CA GLU A 299 26.98 4.81 8.31
C GLU A 299 26.54 5.70 7.14
N MET A 300 25.78 5.15 6.18
CA MET A 300 25.17 5.93 5.10
C MET A 300 24.17 6.97 5.65
N PHE A 301 23.24 6.60 6.54
CA PHE A 301 22.27 7.54 7.10
C PHE A 301 22.92 8.64 7.96
N ASP A 302 23.95 8.31 8.73
CA ASP A 302 24.78 9.30 9.46
C ASP A 302 25.45 10.27 8.46
N TYR A 303 25.97 9.76 7.34
CA TYR A 303 26.59 10.57 6.27
C TYR A 303 25.57 11.49 5.57
N LEU A 304 24.38 10.99 5.23
CA LEU A 304 23.28 11.81 4.70
C LEU A 304 22.91 12.92 5.70
N ALA A 305 22.76 12.58 6.99
CA ALA A 305 22.41 13.53 8.04
C ALA A 305 23.52 14.56 8.36
N ALA A 306 24.78 14.27 8.01
CA ALA A 306 25.91 15.18 8.18
C ALA A 306 26.01 16.24 7.06
N ASN A 307 25.50 15.97 5.85
CA ASN A 307 25.67 16.82 4.67
C ASN A 307 24.39 17.61 4.35
N ASP A 308 24.49 18.93 4.12
CA ASP A 308 23.32 19.82 3.88
C ASP A 308 22.66 19.60 2.52
N GLU A 309 23.32 18.84 1.66
CA GLU A 309 22.89 18.49 0.31
C GLU A 309 21.73 17.49 0.33
N TYR A 310 21.69 16.61 1.34
CA TYR A 310 20.67 15.58 1.43
C TYR A 310 19.46 16.03 2.24
N ILE A 311 18.29 15.94 1.61
CA ILE A 311 17.00 16.37 2.18
C ILE A 311 16.16 15.19 2.63
N GLY A 312 16.52 13.96 2.23
CA GLY A 312 15.76 12.79 2.60
C GLY A 312 16.31 11.44 2.17
N TRP A 313 15.59 10.40 2.59
CA TRP A 313 15.74 9.03 2.11
C TRP A 313 14.40 8.26 2.17
N THR A 314 14.24 7.26 1.32
CA THR A 314 13.11 6.31 1.30
C THR A 314 13.63 4.88 1.12
N GLY A 315 13.28 3.96 2.02
CA GLY A 315 13.72 2.56 1.94
C GLY A 315 12.92 1.72 0.95
N TRP A 316 13.57 0.78 0.25
CA TRP A 316 12.93 -0.16 -0.68
C TRP A 316 12.82 -1.57 -0.08
N ALA A 317 11.64 -2.17 0.06
CA ALA A 317 10.29 -1.61 -0.08
C ALA A 317 9.30 -2.21 0.93
N ALA A 318 8.17 -1.53 1.06
CA ALA A 318 6.91 -2.04 1.59
C ALA A 318 5.88 -2.15 0.44
N GLY A 319 4.68 -2.64 0.75
CA GLY A 319 3.54 -2.61 -0.16
C GLY A 319 2.75 -3.93 -0.22
N PRO A 320 1.49 -3.87 -0.65
CA PRO A 320 0.49 -4.92 -0.38
C PRO A 320 0.70 -6.26 -1.10
N LEU A 321 1.59 -6.33 -2.11
CA LEU A 321 1.72 -7.50 -2.99
C LEU A 321 3.09 -8.19 -2.96
N TRP A 322 4.02 -7.79 -2.08
CA TRP A 322 5.32 -8.46 -1.93
C TRP A 322 5.19 -9.92 -1.46
N GLY A 323 4.23 -10.22 -0.58
CA GLY A 323 3.94 -11.58 -0.13
C GLY A 323 5.13 -12.25 0.57
N THR A 324 5.73 -13.26 -0.07
CA THR A 324 6.98 -13.91 0.38
C THR A 324 8.23 -13.45 -0.38
N PHE A 325 8.08 -12.67 -1.46
CA PHE A 325 9.18 -11.98 -2.12
C PHE A 325 9.63 -10.78 -1.27
N ARG A 326 10.93 -10.49 -1.26
CA ARG A 326 11.56 -9.58 -0.29
C ARG A 326 12.84 -9.01 -0.88
N SER A 327 13.24 -7.87 -0.31
CA SER A 327 13.97 -6.78 -0.97
C SER A 327 15.35 -7.07 -1.56
N CYS A 328 15.88 -8.29 -1.44
CA CYS A 328 17.20 -8.69 -1.93
C CYS A 328 17.38 -10.24 -2.06
N CYS A 329 16.28 -10.98 -2.24
CA CYS A 329 16.23 -12.44 -2.43
C CYS A 329 16.70 -13.36 -1.26
N GLY A 330 16.11 -14.55 -1.18
CA GLY A 330 16.42 -15.59 -0.18
C GLY A 330 15.52 -15.57 1.07
N ASP A 331 15.44 -16.69 1.80
CA ASP A 331 14.55 -16.86 2.98
C ASP A 331 14.86 -15.89 4.13
N ASP A 332 16.12 -15.44 4.24
CA ASP A 332 16.63 -14.52 5.26
C ASP A 332 16.63 -13.03 4.84
N SER A 333 15.97 -12.70 3.72
CA SER A 333 15.75 -11.31 3.29
C SER A 333 14.55 -10.66 3.99
N GLY A 334 14.52 -9.32 4.07
CA GLY A 334 13.57 -8.59 4.93
C GLY A 334 12.68 -7.60 4.19
N ASN A 335 11.39 -7.90 4.07
CA ASN A 335 10.36 -6.91 3.71
C ASN A 335 10.33 -5.80 4.81
N LEU A 336 10.03 -4.55 4.44
CA LEU A 336 9.90 -3.45 5.39
C LEU A 336 8.53 -3.44 6.10
N GLU A 337 7.51 -4.13 5.55
CA GLU A 337 6.14 -4.21 6.09
C GLU A 337 6.06 -4.82 7.52
N PRO A 338 5.48 -4.09 8.49
CA PRO A 338 5.26 -4.59 9.85
C PRO A 338 4.27 -5.77 9.92
N GLY A 339 4.66 -6.84 10.63
CA GLY A 339 3.78 -7.99 10.91
C GLY A 339 3.76 -9.09 9.85
N THR A 340 4.58 -8.97 8.80
CA THR A 340 4.80 -10.04 7.81
C THR A 340 5.55 -11.22 8.43
N LYS A 341 5.23 -12.44 7.99
CA LYS A 341 5.90 -13.66 8.45
C LYS A 341 7.16 -13.94 7.63
N ALA A 342 8.07 -14.77 8.15
CA ALA A 342 9.11 -15.41 7.34
C ALA A 342 8.48 -16.39 6.32
N GLY A 343 9.20 -16.73 5.24
CA GLY A 343 8.69 -17.66 4.20
C GLY A 343 8.30 -19.03 4.77
N ASN A 344 9.07 -19.50 5.76
CA ASN A 344 8.81 -20.70 6.56
C ASN A 344 7.62 -20.59 7.56
N GLY A 345 6.88 -19.47 7.57
CA GLY A 345 5.65 -19.29 8.37
C GLY A 345 5.85 -19.03 9.86
N SER A 346 7.10 -18.93 10.34
CA SER A 346 7.46 -18.73 11.75
C SER A 346 7.05 -17.36 12.32
N ILE A 347 7.02 -17.28 13.64
CA ILE A 347 6.74 -16.07 14.44
C ILE A 347 7.85 -15.96 15.50
N PRO A 348 8.50 -14.79 15.70
CA PRO A 348 8.16 -13.49 15.12
C PRO A 348 8.89 -13.22 13.80
N GLY A 349 8.21 -13.40 12.67
CA GLY A 349 8.64 -12.76 11.42
C GLY A 349 8.65 -11.24 11.61
N GLY A 350 9.68 -10.59 11.08
CA GLY A 350 9.74 -9.14 10.96
C GLY A 350 9.96 -8.31 12.25
N TYR A 351 10.16 -8.91 13.42
CA TYR A 351 10.62 -8.13 14.59
C TYR A 351 12.08 -7.70 14.48
N GLU A 352 12.87 -8.42 13.68
CA GLU A 352 14.20 -8.02 13.19
C GLU A 352 14.17 -7.75 11.67
N THR A 353 13.14 -7.07 11.16
CA THR A 353 13.18 -6.52 9.79
C THR A 353 14.42 -5.65 9.60
N ILE A 354 14.95 -5.58 8.37
CA ILE A 354 15.94 -4.55 8.01
C ILE A 354 15.41 -3.14 8.31
N TRP A 355 14.08 -2.93 8.22
CA TRP A 355 13.41 -1.74 8.75
C TRP A 355 13.65 -1.53 10.25
N ALA A 356 13.42 -2.53 11.10
CA ALA A 356 13.54 -2.41 12.55
C ALA A 356 14.97 -2.09 13.02
N ASN A 357 15.99 -2.62 12.34
CA ASN A 357 17.38 -2.57 12.79
C ASN A 357 18.27 -1.60 11.99
N GLY A 358 18.04 -1.42 10.69
CA GLY A 358 18.81 -0.49 9.83
C GLY A 358 18.16 0.88 9.65
N PHE A 359 16.85 0.92 9.34
CA PHE A 359 16.14 2.19 9.04
C PHE A 359 15.61 2.90 10.29
N ARG A 360 14.86 2.20 11.15
CA ARG A 360 14.16 2.77 12.31
C ARG A 360 15.08 3.55 13.27
N PRO A 361 16.29 3.08 13.63
CA PRO A 361 17.19 3.84 14.50
C PRO A 361 17.65 5.18 13.90
N SER A 362 17.60 5.29 12.57
CA SER A 362 18.07 6.41 11.76
C SER A 362 16.98 7.44 11.45
N ILE A 363 15.73 7.22 11.87
CA ILE A 363 14.60 8.14 11.62
C ILE A 363 14.80 9.47 12.40
N PRO A 364 14.87 10.63 11.72
CA PRO A 364 15.04 11.92 12.39
C PRO A 364 13.81 12.32 13.23
N LYS A 365 14.06 12.88 14.42
CA LYS A 365 12.98 13.36 15.31
C LYS A 365 12.30 14.67 14.84
N THR A 366 12.86 15.36 13.85
CA THR A 366 12.42 16.71 13.40
C THR A 366 12.18 16.82 11.88
N LEU A 367 11.58 15.76 11.32
CA LEU A 367 11.03 15.72 9.95
C LEU A 367 9.96 16.80 9.71
N LYS A 368 9.72 17.13 8.43
CA LYS A 368 8.68 18.06 8.00
C LYS A 368 7.27 17.45 8.19
N ARG A 369 6.29 18.25 8.60
CA ARG A 369 4.91 17.82 8.96
C ARG A 369 3.79 18.70 8.41
N SER A 370 4.11 19.70 7.60
CA SER A 370 3.16 20.69 7.11
C SER A 370 3.79 21.63 6.07
N GLY A 371 2.90 22.28 5.31
CA GLY A 371 3.26 23.20 4.25
C GLY A 371 3.62 22.48 2.94
N ILE A 372 4.14 23.24 1.96
CA ILE A 372 4.46 22.68 0.66
C ILE A 372 5.69 21.80 0.69
N SER A 373 5.65 20.65 0.02
CA SER A 373 6.82 19.83 -0.29
C SER A 373 7.93 20.73 -0.84
N SER A 374 9.02 20.84 -0.08
CA SER A 374 10.13 21.73 -0.37
C SER A 374 11.42 21.29 0.31
N TRP A 375 12.56 21.53 -0.34
CA TRP A 375 13.86 21.42 0.33
C TRP A 375 14.16 22.67 1.19
N ASN A 376 13.60 23.82 0.84
CA ASN A 376 13.73 25.04 1.63
C ASN A 376 12.62 25.11 2.69
N ARG A 377 13.01 24.96 3.97
CA ARG A 377 12.11 25.04 5.15
C ARG A 377 11.31 26.36 5.22
N TYR A 378 11.81 27.44 4.63
CA TYR A 378 11.17 28.77 4.66
C TYR A 378 10.22 29.06 3.48
N ILE A 379 9.98 28.10 2.58
CA ILE A 379 8.87 28.21 1.61
C ILE A 379 7.56 27.82 2.33
N SER A 380 7.08 28.73 3.16
CA SER A 380 5.73 28.78 3.71
C SER A 380 5.20 30.21 3.57
N ASP A 381 3.98 30.34 3.05
CA ASP A 381 3.11 31.53 2.99
C ASP A 381 3.62 32.84 2.36
N ALA A 382 4.89 32.90 1.95
CA ALA A 382 5.58 34.12 1.48
C ALA A 382 4.97 34.84 0.27
N HIS A 383 4.00 34.25 -0.44
CA HIS A 383 3.37 34.83 -1.64
C HIS A 383 1.83 34.92 -1.57
N GLY A 384 1.23 34.76 -0.38
CA GLY A 384 -0.22 34.97 -0.16
C GLY A 384 -0.64 36.44 -0.02
N ARG A 385 0.30 37.38 0.17
CA ARG A 385 0.02 38.82 0.33
C ARG A 385 1.02 39.68 -0.43
N ARG A 386 0.58 40.25 -1.57
CA ARG A 386 1.15 41.47 -2.16
C ARG A 386 0.04 42.49 -2.43
N GLY A 387 -0.60 42.98 -1.36
CA GLY A 387 -1.27 44.27 -1.39
C GLY A 387 -0.22 45.35 -1.13
N ALA A 388 -0.06 46.30 -2.05
CA ALA A 388 1.01 47.29 -1.95
C ALA A 388 0.66 48.43 -0.99
N LYS A 389 1.63 48.82 -0.14
CA LYS A 389 1.95 50.23 0.13
C LYS A 389 3.34 50.39 0.73
N SER A 390 3.90 51.57 0.49
CA SER A 390 5.15 52.07 1.08
C SER A 390 4.84 53.02 2.25
N LEU A 391 5.91 53.55 2.85
CA LEU A 391 5.99 54.62 3.86
C LEU A 391 5.99 54.21 5.33
N MET A 392 6.70 55.05 6.09
CA MET A 392 6.84 55.07 7.54
C MET A 392 5.51 55.49 8.19
N ASP A 393 5.21 55.02 9.40
CA ASP A 393 5.53 55.80 10.61
C ASP A 393 5.30 55.01 11.91
N SER A 394 5.54 55.65 13.07
CA SER A 394 5.57 55.00 14.40
C SER A 394 4.36 55.32 15.31
N ALA A 395 4.22 54.47 16.33
CA ALA A 395 3.78 54.77 17.72
C ALA A 395 2.34 54.47 18.22
N MET A 396 2.28 54.26 19.54
CA MET A 396 1.15 54.36 20.50
C MET A 396 -0.02 53.34 20.53
N ALA A 397 0.24 52.23 21.23
CA ALA A 397 -0.32 51.95 22.57
C ALA A 397 -1.85 52.00 22.89
N GLN A 398 -2.37 50.80 23.26
CA GLN A 398 -3.16 50.49 24.50
C GLN A 398 -4.72 50.72 24.45
N PRO A 399 -5.55 50.20 25.41
CA PRO A 399 -5.95 48.79 25.38
C PRO A 399 -7.42 48.44 25.72
N GLY A 400 -7.87 47.27 25.24
CA GLY A 400 -8.67 46.31 26.02
C GLY A 400 -10.21 46.37 26.01
N THR A 401 -10.84 45.19 25.88
CA THR A 401 -11.99 44.73 26.69
C THR A 401 -12.27 43.25 26.39
N SER A 402 -12.79 42.50 27.38
CA SER A 402 -13.10 41.07 27.24
C SER A 402 -14.53 40.83 26.74
N SER A 403 -14.75 39.74 26.00
CA SER A 403 -16.09 39.25 25.64
C SER A 403 -16.25 37.77 26.03
N VAL A 404 -17.49 37.39 26.35
CA VAL A 404 -17.86 36.05 26.87
C VAL A 404 -17.98 35.03 25.72
N PRO A 405 -17.64 33.74 25.91
CA PRO A 405 -17.73 32.75 24.84
C PRO A 405 -19.17 32.53 24.37
N GLN A 406 -19.41 32.65 23.06
CA GLN A 406 -20.63 32.16 22.43
C GLN A 406 -20.42 30.72 21.96
N THR A 407 -21.45 29.88 22.11
CA THR A 407 -21.46 28.50 21.61
C THR A 407 -21.51 28.49 20.07
N PRO A 408 -20.70 27.67 19.38
CA PRO A 408 -20.68 27.63 17.93
C PRO A 408 -21.98 27.02 17.38
N VAL A 409 -22.64 27.73 16.45
CA VAL A 409 -23.75 27.19 15.67
C VAL A 409 -23.19 26.24 14.61
N THR A 410 -23.48 24.95 14.71
CA THR A 410 -23.05 23.95 13.73
C THR A 410 -23.84 24.05 12.44
N SER A 411 -23.12 24.11 11.31
CA SER A 411 -23.70 23.99 9.96
C SER A 411 -24.26 22.57 9.72
N PRO A 412 -25.29 22.40 8.87
CA PRO A 412 -25.79 21.08 8.49
C PRO A 412 -24.71 20.16 7.93
N THR A 413 -24.75 18.88 8.28
CA THR A 413 -23.93 17.86 7.62
C THR A 413 -24.65 17.38 6.37
N ILE A 414 -24.08 17.64 5.21
CA ILE A 414 -24.61 17.16 3.93
C ILE A 414 -24.12 15.72 3.74
N LEU A 415 -25.06 14.79 3.54
CA LEU A 415 -24.77 13.40 3.20
C LEU A 415 -24.92 13.18 1.69
N PRO A 416 -24.10 12.32 1.05
CA PRO A 416 -24.26 12.00 -0.36
C PRO A 416 -25.66 11.45 -0.70
N PRO A 417 -26.18 11.69 -1.91
CA PRO A 417 -27.47 11.14 -2.32
C PRO A 417 -27.46 9.62 -2.44
N ASP A 418 -26.31 9.01 -2.76
CA ASP A 418 -26.13 7.54 -2.87
C ASP A 418 -25.47 6.96 -1.62
N PHE A 419 -25.94 5.81 -1.13
CA PHE A 419 -25.40 5.17 0.07
C PHE A 419 -23.98 4.62 -0.10
N LEU A 420 -23.55 4.37 -1.34
CA LEU A 420 -22.19 3.88 -1.64
C LEU A 420 -21.14 5.00 -1.54
N ASP A 421 -21.54 6.25 -1.84
CA ASP A 421 -20.67 7.42 -1.89
C ASP A 421 -20.31 7.98 -0.49
N ALA A 422 -21.05 7.60 0.56
CA ALA A 422 -20.75 8.01 1.94
C ALA A 422 -19.45 7.36 2.46
N SER A 423 -18.60 8.11 3.19
CA SER A 423 -17.35 7.56 3.75
C SER A 423 -17.64 6.61 4.93
N ILE A 424 -16.68 5.78 5.35
CA ILE A 424 -16.91 4.87 6.51
C ILE A 424 -17.05 5.67 7.83
N ASP A 425 -16.49 6.89 7.91
CA ASP A 425 -16.65 7.78 9.06
C ASP A 425 -17.97 8.58 9.01
N ASP A 426 -18.46 8.95 7.83
CA ASP A 426 -19.87 9.38 7.66
C ASP A 426 -20.83 8.20 7.95
N ILE A 427 -20.36 6.97 7.72
CA ILE A 427 -21.02 5.72 8.12
C ILE A 427 -20.63 5.32 9.56
N CYS A 428 -20.14 6.26 10.37
CA CYS A 428 -20.35 6.26 11.82
C CYS A 428 -21.60 7.06 12.22
N LEU A 429 -22.17 7.88 11.32
CA LEU A 429 -23.50 8.48 11.47
C LEU A 429 -24.59 7.46 11.16
N LEU A 430 -24.39 6.56 10.19
CA LEU A 430 -25.36 5.52 9.84
C LEU A 430 -25.67 4.55 11.01
N PRO A 431 -24.69 4.02 11.77
CA PRO A 431 -24.88 3.36 13.07
C PRO A 431 -25.48 4.24 14.16
N LEU A 432 -25.31 5.56 14.08
CA LEU A 432 -25.91 6.53 15.00
C LEU A 432 -27.42 6.65 14.77
N VAL A 433 -27.84 6.71 13.50
CA VAL A 433 -29.26 6.73 13.13
C VAL A 433 -29.90 5.35 13.19
N ALA A 434 -29.19 4.30 12.79
CA ALA A 434 -29.66 2.92 12.93
C ALA A 434 -29.76 2.53 14.41
N ALA A 435 -28.84 2.96 15.28
CA ALA A 435 -29.03 2.84 16.72
C ALA A 435 -30.24 3.65 17.20
N ASP A 436 -30.43 4.90 16.79
CA ASP A 436 -31.60 5.70 17.17
C ASP A 436 -32.95 5.15 16.62
N MET A 437 -32.93 4.40 15.51
CA MET A 437 -34.08 3.62 15.05
C MET A 437 -34.28 2.35 15.90
N LEU A 438 -33.22 1.59 16.15
CA LEU A 438 -33.26 0.36 16.94
C LEU A 438 -33.60 0.63 18.42
N ASP A 439 -33.05 1.66 19.03
CA ASP A 439 -33.35 2.12 20.39
C ASP A 439 -34.79 2.62 20.48
N ARG A 440 -35.36 3.21 19.42
CA ARG A 440 -36.80 3.52 19.34
C ARG A 440 -37.66 2.27 19.21
N LEU A 441 -37.25 1.29 18.39
CA LEU A 441 -37.95 0.01 18.26
C LEU A 441 -37.91 -0.80 19.57
N THR A 442 -36.77 -0.91 20.24
CA THR A 442 -36.66 -1.60 21.54
C THR A 442 -37.43 -0.86 22.63
N SER A 443 -37.34 0.48 22.71
CA SER A 443 -38.11 1.26 23.71
C SER A 443 -39.64 1.12 23.57
N HIS A 444 -40.13 0.75 22.38
CA HIS A 444 -41.53 0.41 22.16
C HIS A 444 -41.81 -1.07 22.42
N ASN A 445 -41.01 -1.97 21.85
CA ASN A 445 -41.21 -3.42 21.94
C ASN A 445 -40.97 -3.99 23.34
N ASP A 446 -40.14 -3.35 24.17
CA ASP A 446 -39.93 -3.70 25.59
C ASP A 446 -41.20 -3.47 26.44
N GLN A 447 -42.21 -2.76 25.92
CA GLN A 447 -43.52 -2.60 26.55
C GLN A 447 -44.47 -3.78 26.24
N ILE A 448 -44.10 -4.67 25.32
CA ILE A 448 -44.88 -5.85 24.92
C ILE A 448 -44.52 -7.01 25.86
N PRO A 449 -45.48 -7.58 26.62
CA PRO A 449 -45.18 -8.68 27.54
C PRO A 449 -44.66 -9.93 26.81
N LEU A 450 -43.43 -10.33 27.13
CA LEU A 450 -42.77 -11.50 26.55
C LEU A 450 -43.53 -12.80 26.90
N ARG A 451 -44.13 -13.42 25.89
CA ARG A 451 -44.84 -14.71 26.02
C ARG A 451 -43.86 -15.89 25.84
N PRO A 452 -44.05 -17.03 26.51
CA PRO A 452 -43.17 -18.20 26.37
C PRO A 452 -43.01 -18.68 24.91
N GLU A 453 -44.07 -18.53 24.10
CA GLU A 453 -44.13 -18.96 22.71
C GLU A 453 -43.32 -18.05 21.76
N ALA A 454 -42.93 -16.84 22.22
CA ALA A 454 -42.12 -15.88 21.48
C ALA A 454 -40.60 -16.02 21.73
N LEU A 455 -40.18 -16.94 22.60
CA LEU A 455 -38.77 -17.11 22.99
C LEU A 455 -37.89 -17.70 21.86
N THR A 456 -37.28 -16.81 21.07
CA THR A 456 -36.26 -17.16 20.07
C THR A 456 -34.85 -17.26 20.68
N ARG A 457 -33.91 -17.95 19.99
CA ARG A 457 -32.50 -18.04 20.41
C ARG A 457 -31.80 -16.68 20.54
N PHE A 458 -32.30 -15.64 19.88
CA PHE A 458 -31.76 -14.28 19.98
C PHE A 458 -32.00 -13.65 21.36
N HIS A 459 -32.89 -14.16 22.20
CA HIS A 459 -33.10 -13.61 23.55
C HIS A 459 -31.90 -13.86 24.47
N SER A 460 -31.39 -12.79 25.09
CA SER A 460 -30.52 -12.85 26.26
C SER A 460 -31.33 -13.10 27.53
N ARG A 461 -30.64 -13.41 28.65
CA ARG A 461 -31.26 -13.50 29.99
C ARG A 461 -31.50 -12.14 30.65
N THR A 462 -30.72 -11.14 30.26
CA THR A 462 -30.78 -9.74 30.71
C THR A 462 -30.30 -8.84 29.58
N PRO A 463 -30.75 -7.58 29.48
CA PRO A 463 -30.23 -6.65 28.48
C PRO A 463 -28.71 -6.45 28.63
N PRO A 464 -27.92 -6.46 27.54
CA PRO A 464 -26.50 -6.18 27.60
C PRO A 464 -26.21 -4.73 28.05
N GLY A 465 -25.27 -4.54 28.99
CA GLY A 465 -24.90 -3.23 29.53
C GLY A 465 -24.10 -2.31 28.60
N ILE A 466 -24.26 -2.46 27.28
CA ILE A 466 -23.66 -1.64 26.23
C ILE A 466 -24.79 -1.15 25.31
N SER A 467 -24.85 0.15 25.00
CA SER A 467 -25.89 0.68 24.11
C SER A 467 -25.77 0.12 22.70
N ILE A 468 -26.85 0.14 21.93
CA ILE A 468 -26.84 -0.33 20.53
C ILE A 468 -25.83 0.48 19.71
N GLN A 469 -25.75 1.78 19.95
CA GLN A 469 -24.77 2.69 19.34
C GLN A 469 -23.31 2.27 19.61
N GLU A 470 -22.93 2.02 20.88
CA GLU A 470 -21.56 1.61 21.22
C GLU A 470 -21.25 0.18 20.77
N TYR A 471 -22.26 -0.69 20.71
CA TYR A 471 -22.13 -2.05 20.19
C TYR A 471 -21.91 -2.06 18.67
N LEU A 472 -22.64 -1.23 17.91
CA LEU A 472 -22.41 -1.07 16.47
C LEU A 472 -21.04 -0.42 16.18
N LYS A 473 -20.66 0.65 16.89
CA LYS A 473 -19.30 1.24 16.80
C LYS A 473 -18.22 0.19 17.06
N ARG A 474 -18.42 -0.65 18.08
CA ARG A 474 -17.52 -1.78 18.40
C ARG A 474 -17.47 -2.82 17.27
N ILE A 475 -18.59 -3.17 16.65
CA ILE A 475 -18.59 -4.08 15.50
C ILE A 475 -17.82 -3.47 14.33
N VAL A 476 -18.18 -2.25 13.88
CA VAL A 476 -17.50 -1.54 12.78
C VAL A 476 -15.99 -1.48 13.00
N LYS A 477 -15.57 -1.01 14.19
CA LYS A 477 -14.16 -0.85 14.57
C LYS A 477 -13.36 -2.15 14.59
N TYR A 478 -13.98 -3.31 14.77
CA TYR A 478 -13.27 -4.57 14.98
C TYR A 478 -13.55 -5.65 13.93
N THR A 479 -14.58 -5.56 13.07
CA THR A 479 -14.89 -6.62 12.08
C THR A 479 -14.72 -6.20 10.62
N ASN A 480 -14.31 -4.96 10.34
CA ASN A 480 -14.15 -4.43 8.97
C ASN A 480 -15.40 -4.66 8.09
N VAL A 481 -16.58 -4.40 8.67
CA VAL A 481 -17.89 -4.59 8.02
C VAL A 481 -18.14 -3.53 6.95
N GLU A 482 -18.72 -3.94 5.82
CA GLU A 482 -19.10 -3.01 4.76
C GLU A 482 -20.39 -2.23 5.05
N ARG A 483 -20.52 -1.12 4.31
CA ARG A 483 -21.70 -0.25 4.21
C ARG A 483 -22.99 -1.05 3.92
N SER A 484 -22.89 -1.93 2.92
CA SER A 484 -23.90 -2.87 2.45
C SER A 484 -24.43 -3.74 3.60
N CYS A 485 -23.51 -4.33 4.38
CA CYS A 485 -23.80 -5.20 5.52
C CYS A 485 -24.46 -4.47 6.71
N LEU A 486 -24.12 -3.19 6.93
CA LEU A 486 -24.78 -2.36 7.94
C LEU A 486 -26.21 -2.00 7.53
N LEU A 487 -26.44 -1.61 6.27
CA LEU A 487 -27.76 -1.25 5.75
C LEU A 487 -28.70 -2.46 5.61
N ILE A 488 -28.21 -3.59 5.09
CA ILE A 488 -29.04 -4.79 4.91
C ILE A 488 -29.51 -5.40 6.24
N THR A 489 -28.86 -5.06 7.37
CA THR A 489 -29.36 -5.43 8.71
C THR A 489 -30.76 -4.84 8.98
N LEU A 490 -31.11 -3.68 8.40
CA LEU A 490 -32.48 -3.14 8.49
C LEU A 490 -33.45 -3.97 7.64
N HIS A 491 -33.07 -4.31 6.41
CA HIS A 491 -33.88 -5.16 5.53
C HIS A 491 -34.14 -6.54 6.14
N TYR A 492 -33.13 -7.13 6.78
CA TYR A 492 -33.23 -8.41 7.47
C TYR A 492 -34.19 -8.37 8.68
N ILE A 493 -34.35 -7.22 9.35
CA ILE A 493 -35.35 -7.06 10.42
C ILE A 493 -36.76 -7.15 9.82
N ASP A 494 -37.06 -6.38 8.77
CA ASP A 494 -38.38 -6.38 8.14
C ASP A 494 -38.74 -7.77 7.60
N GLN A 495 -37.80 -8.45 6.94
CA GLN A 495 -37.99 -9.81 6.44
C GLN A 495 -38.27 -10.80 7.59
N ILE A 496 -37.46 -10.80 8.65
CA ILE A 496 -37.61 -11.76 9.75
C ILE A 496 -38.87 -11.45 10.59
N CYS A 497 -39.25 -10.19 10.79
CA CYS A 497 -40.53 -9.84 11.44
C CYS A 497 -41.75 -10.19 10.57
N THR A 498 -41.63 -10.14 9.23
CA THR A 498 -42.68 -10.61 8.30
C THR A 498 -42.81 -12.14 8.33
N LEU A 499 -41.69 -12.86 8.36
CA LEU A 499 -41.65 -14.34 8.42
C LEU A 499 -41.99 -14.89 9.82
N LEU A 500 -41.81 -14.10 10.89
CA LEU A 500 -42.08 -14.48 12.28
C LEU A 500 -42.94 -13.42 13.00
N PRO A 501 -44.28 -13.48 12.90
CA PRO A 501 -45.20 -12.54 13.57
C PRO A 501 -45.17 -12.52 15.11
N HIS A 502 -44.26 -13.26 15.74
CA HIS A 502 -44.04 -13.31 17.19
C HIS A 502 -42.61 -12.90 17.58
N PHE A 503 -41.76 -12.54 16.62
CA PHE A 503 -40.40 -12.06 16.89
C PHE A 503 -40.35 -10.53 16.90
N THR A 504 -39.86 -9.98 18.02
CA THR A 504 -39.70 -8.54 18.23
C THR A 504 -38.24 -8.19 18.51
N ILE A 505 -37.75 -7.11 17.90
CA ILE A 505 -36.48 -6.48 18.26
C ILE A 505 -36.67 -5.71 19.58
N SER A 506 -36.13 -6.26 20.66
CA SER A 506 -36.22 -5.79 22.05
C SER A 506 -34.81 -5.64 22.65
N SER A 507 -34.67 -5.03 23.82
CA SER A 507 -33.38 -4.93 24.53
C SER A 507 -32.79 -6.30 24.92
N LEU A 508 -33.60 -7.37 24.87
CA LEU A 508 -33.15 -8.76 25.04
C LEU A 508 -32.67 -9.40 23.73
N THR A 509 -33.15 -8.99 22.55
CA THR A 509 -32.84 -9.65 21.26
C THR A 509 -31.83 -8.90 20.39
N VAL A 510 -31.78 -7.57 20.48
CA VAL A 510 -31.15 -6.73 19.45
C VAL A 510 -29.65 -6.97 19.26
N HIS A 511 -28.83 -7.04 20.32
CA HIS A 511 -27.37 -7.25 20.18
C HIS A 511 -27.01 -8.60 19.57
N ARG A 512 -27.79 -9.64 19.89
CA ARG A 512 -27.61 -11.01 19.37
C ARG A 512 -28.07 -11.10 17.91
N PHE A 513 -29.17 -10.43 17.58
CA PHE A 513 -29.62 -10.28 16.20
C PHE A 513 -28.57 -9.54 15.34
N VAL A 514 -28.10 -8.38 15.80
CA VAL A 514 -27.15 -7.52 15.06
C VAL A 514 -25.82 -8.22 14.76
N ILE A 515 -25.19 -8.90 15.73
CA ILE A 515 -23.92 -9.59 15.46
C ILE A 515 -24.09 -10.78 14.51
N SER A 516 -25.22 -11.50 14.57
CA SER A 516 -25.51 -12.60 13.65
C SER A 516 -25.89 -12.09 12.26
N SER A 517 -26.68 -11.01 12.16
CA SER A 517 -26.99 -10.31 10.92
C SER A 517 -25.71 -9.93 10.17
N ILE A 518 -24.79 -9.25 10.86
CA ILE A 518 -23.52 -8.80 10.28
C ILE A 518 -22.59 -9.98 9.94
N ALA A 519 -22.52 -11.01 10.79
CA ALA A 519 -21.73 -12.21 10.49
C ALA A 519 -22.26 -12.98 9.28
N VAL A 520 -23.58 -13.00 9.05
CA VAL A 520 -24.23 -13.63 7.89
C VAL A 520 -24.07 -12.75 6.64
N SER A 521 -24.38 -11.46 6.71
CA SER A 521 -24.30 -10.56 5.56
C SER A 521 -22.87 -10.45 5.02
N SER A 522 -21.87 -10.33 5.90
CA SER A 522 -20.47 -10.25 5.46
C SER A 522 -20.00 -11.53 4.77
N LYS A 523 -20.53 -12.70 5.13
CA LYS A 523 -20.23 -13.97 4.43
C LYS A 523 -20.96 -14.12 3.10
N ALA A 524 -22.07 -13.42 2.92
CA ALA A 524 -22.92 -13.51 1.73
C ALA A 524 -22.64 -12.42 0.70
N LEU A 525 -22.06 -11.29 1.12
CA LEU A 525 -21.93 -10.06 0.31
C LEU A 525 -20.50 -9.51 0.21
N CYS A 526 -19.57 -9.88 1.11
CA CYS A 526 -18.19 -9.39 1.11
C CYS A 526 -17.21 -10.50 0.71
N ASP A 527 -16.25 -10.19 -0.16
CA ASP A 527 -15.15 -11.12 -0.49
C ASP A 527 -14.19 -11.32 0.71
N ALA A 528 -14.20 -10.41 1.68
CA ALA A 528 -13.42 -10.48 2.92
C ALA A 528 -14.32 -10.37 4.15
N PHE A 529 -14.35 -11.44 4.97
CA PHE A 529 -15.13 -11.49 6.21
C PHE A 529 -14.34 -12.13 7.37
N CYS A 530 -14.77 -11.85 8.60
CA CYS A 530 -14.11 -12.35 9.79
C CYS A 530 -14.48 -13.81 10.11
N THR A 531 -13.63 -14.52 10.88
CA THR A 531 -13.99 -15.84 11.40
C THR A 531 -15.05 -15.75 12.51
N ASN A 532 -15.84 -16.80 12.71
CA ASN A 532 -16.82 -16.86 13.81
C ASN A 532 -16.17 -16.69 15.19
N THR A 533 -14.93 -17.16 15.37
CA THR A 533 -14.15 -16.96 16.61
C THR A 533 -13.92 -15.47 16.88
N HIS A 534 -13.74 -14.69 15.82
CA HIS A 534 -13.55 -13.25 15.90
C HIS A 534 -14.88 -12.51 16.08
N TYR A 535 -15.90 -12.79 15.26
CA TYR A 535 -17.25 -12.23 15.43
C TYR A 535 -17.82 -12.48 16.84
N ALA A 536 -17.63 -13.68 17.40
CA ALA A 536 -18.07 -14.00 18.75
C ALA A 536 -17.33 -13.18 19.83
N ARG A 537 -16.01 -13.03 19.69
CA ARG A 537 -15.17 -12.19 20.56
C ARG A 537 -15.58 -10.71 20.49
N VAL A 538 -15.89 -10.19 19.30
CA VAL A 538 -16.39 -8.81 19.14
C VAL A 538 -17.78 -8.68 19.76
N GLY A 539 -18.72 -9.57 19.44
CA GLY A 539 -20.08 -9.56 19.99
C GLY A 539 -20.21 -9.89 21.48
N GLY A 540 -19.15 -10.37 22.14
CA GLY A 540 -19.16 -10.70 23.57
C GLY A 540 -19.87 -12.01 23.92
N ILE A 541 -20.00 -12.92 22.96
CA ILE A 541 -20.68 -14.22 23.10
C ILE A 541 -19.72 -15.39 22.85
N LYS A 542 -20.14 -16.62 23.17
CA LYS A 542 -19.29 -17.81 22.92
C LYS A 542 -19.28 -18.18 21.43
N LEU A 543 -18.20 -18.79 20.94
CA LEU A 543 -18.11 -19.30 19.56
C LEU A 543 -19.28 -20.26 19.22
N ILE A 544 -19.53 -21.24 20.09
CA ILE A 544 -20.63 -22.20 19.95
C ILE A 544 -21.99 -21.48 19.89
N GLU A 545 -22.13 -20.38 20.63
CA GLU A 545 -23.35 -19.58 20.70
C GLU A 545 -23.57 -18.77 19.42
N LEU A 546 -22.53 -18.12 18.87
CA LEU A 546 -22.61 -17.49 17.55
C LEU A 546 -22.94 -18.52 16.46
N ASN A 547 -22.28 -19.69 16.45
CA ASN A 547 -22.53 -20.74 15.46
C ASN A 547 -23.99 -21.24 15.48
N VAL A 548 -24.65 -21.22 16.63
CA VAL A 548 -26.08 -21.53 16.76
C VAL A 548 -26.94 -20.37 16.26
N LEU A 549 -26.63 -19.13 16.67
CA LEU A 549 -27.39 -17.95 16.25
C LEU A 549 -27.30 -17.71 14.74
N GLU A 550 -26.15 -17.96 14.10
CA GLU A 550 -25.96 -17.88 12.65
C GLU A 550 -26.87 -18.87 11.92
N ARG A 551 -26.92 -20.13 12.36
CA ARG A 551 -27.80 -21.15 11.78
C ARG A 551 -29.28 -20.84 11.99
N GLU A 552 -29.65 -20.34 13.16
CA GLU A 552 -31.01 -19.88 13.44
C GLU A 552 -31.37 -18.71 12.52
N PHE A 553 -30.47 -17.74 12.32
CA PHE A 553 -30.66 -16.58 11.44
C PHE A 553 -30.92 -17.00 9.99
N LEU A 554 -30.05 -17.85 9.43
CA LEU A 554 -30.19 -18.40 8.07
C LEU A 554 -31.54 -19.11 7.87
N GLN A 555 -32.01 -19.84 8.89
CA GLN A 555 -33.32 -20.50 8.89
C GLN A 555 -34.49 -19.51 9.03
N LYS A 556 -34.35 -18.43 9.81
CA LYS A 556 -35.42 -17.44 10.01
C LYS A 556 -35.61 -16.50 8.83
N ILE A 557 -34.59 -16.31 8.00
CA ILE A 557 -34.64 -15.47 6.80
C ILE A 557 -34.86 -16.28 5.50
N ASP A 558 -35.18 -17.57 5.59
CA ASP A 558 -35.42 -18.44 4.43
C ASP A 558 -34.23 -18.45 3.43
N TRP A 559 -33.00 -18.29 3.94
CA TRP A 559 -31.76 -18.10 3.16
C TRP A 559 -31.75 -16.90 2.19
N ARG A 560 -32.67 -15.94 2.34
CA ARG A 560 -32.79 -14.73 1.49
C ARG A 560 -31.80 -13.64 1.94
N LEU A 561 -30.54 -13.81 1.54
CA LEU A 561 -29.41 -12.98 1.98
C LEU A 561 -29.05 -11.82 1.03
N THR A 562 -29.83 -11.61 -0.03
CA THR A 562 -29.59 -10.58 -1.04
C THR A 562 -30.83 -9.71 -1.24
N CYS A 563 -30.60 -8.45 -1.58
CA CYS A 563 -31.62 -7.49 -2.00
C CYS A 563 -30.99 -6.57 -3.07
N THR A 564 -31.80 -5.77 -3.76
CA THR A 564 -31.28 -4.89 -4.82
C THR A 564 -30.67 -3.60 -4.25
N ARG A 565 -29.86 -2.90 -5.05
CA ARG A 565 -29.25 -1.61 -4.68
C ARG A 565 -30.32 -0.57 -4.33
N GLU A 566 -31.42 -0.57 -5.08
CA GLU A 566 -32.53 0.37 -4.99
C GLU A 566 -33.24 0.23 -3.63
N MET A 567 -33.38 -1.00 -3.12
CA MET A 567 -33.93 -1.25 -1.78
C MET A 567 -33.01 -0.68 -0.69
N LEU A 568 -31.71 -0.96 -0.74
CA LEU A 568 -30.73 -0.42 0.23
C LEU A 568 -30.66 1.12 0.17
N GLN A 569 -30.78 1.69 -1.03
CA GLN A 569 -30.86 3.13 -1.25
C GLN A 569 -32.14 3.73 -0.67
N GLU A 570 -33.28 3.04 -0.74
CA GLU A 570 -34.51 3.47 -0.07
C GLU A 570 -34.38 3.44 1.46
N TYR A 571 -33.85 2.35 2.03
CA TYR A 571 -33.56 2.28 3.48
C TYR A 571 -32.66 3.43 3.93
N TYR A 572 -31.56 3.69 3.21
CA TYR A 572 -30.67 4.84 3.47
C TYR A 572 -31.40 6.19 3.40
N THR A 573 -32.17 6.42 2.34
CA THR A 573 -32.90 7.68 2.12
C THR A 573 -33.93 7.94 3.23
N ASN A 574 -34.68 6.91 3.62
CA ASN A 574 -35.70 7.02 4.67
C ASN A 574 -35.08 7.15 6.07
N LEU A 575 -33.92 6.52 6.31
CA LEU A 575 -33.14 6.67 7.54
C LEU A 575 -32.66 8.13 7.73
N VAL A 576 -32.07 8.74 6.69
CA VAL A 576 -31.60 10.15 6.74
C VAL A 576 -32.78 11.12 6.95
N ARG A 577 -33.90 10.93 6.23
CA ARG A 577 -35.12 11.75 6.41
C ARG A 577 -35.65 11.72 7.86
N THR A 578 -35.65 10.54 8.50
CA THR A 578 -36.32 10.31 9.79
C THR A 578 -35.54 10.84 11.01
N HIS A 579 -34.27 11.22 10.83
CA HIS A 579 -33.40 11.65 11.93
C HIS A 579 -33.16 13.18 12.01
N SER A 580 -33.53 13.93 10.98
CA SER A 580 -33.39 15.41 10.93
C SER A 580 -34.23 16.20 11.95
N GLY A 581 -34.91 15.52 12.89
CA GLY A 581 -35.76 16.11 13.92
C GLY A 581 -35.11 16.37 15.29
N ARG A 582 -33.85 15.99 15.53
CA ARG A 582 -33.16 16.12 16.84
C ARG A 582 -31.97 17.10 16.85
N GLY A 583 -32.12 18.26 16.20
CA GLY A 583 -31.17 19.38 16.31
C GLY A 583 -29.90 19.28 15.44
N ILE A 584 -29.51 18.11 14.98
CA ILE A 584 -28.57 17.97 13.86
C ILE A 584 -29.38 17.91 12.56
N LYS A 585 -29.16 18.89 11.66
CA LYS A 585 -29.76 18.87 10.32
C LYS A 585 -28.87 18.05 9.39
N TYR A 586 -29.39 16.91 8.94
CA TYR A 586 -28.85 16.20 7.79
C TYR A 586 -29.62 16.63 6.54
N GLN A 587 -28.88 16.93 5.48
CA GLN A 587 -29.45 17.15 4.15
C GLN A 587 -28.86 16.10 3.21
N MET A 588 -29.72 15.38 2.50
CA MET A 588 -29.29 14.64 1.31
C MET A 588 -28.82 15.68 0.29
N GLY A 589 -27.64 15.49 -0.30
CA GLY A 589 -27.20 16.29 -1.44
C GLY A 589 -28.17 16.17 -2.61
N GLU A 590 -28.22 17.19 -3.47
CA GLU A 590 -29.01 17.09 -4.70
C GLU A 590 -28.47 15.98 -5.59
N ALA A 591 -29.34 15.10 -6.07
CA ALA A 591 -28.97 14.08 -7.03
C ALA A 591 -28.53 14.76 -8.33
N LEU A 592 -27.26 14.63 -8.70
CA LEU A 592 -26.74 15.16 -9.95
C LEU A 592 -27.54 14.58 -11.12
N THR A 593 -28.32 15.44 -11.77
CA THR A 593 -29.00 15.14 -13.04
C THR A 593 -27.95 14.99 -14.13
N LYS A 594 -27.30 13.83 -14.16
CA LYS A 594 -26.49 13.40 -15.30
C LYS A 594 -27.39 13.48 -16.53
N ASN A 595 -27.03 14.31 -17.50
CA ASN A 595 -27.71 14.37 -18.78
C ASN A 595 -27.52 13.03 -19.50
N VAL A 596 -28.47 12.12 -19.28
CA VAL A 596 -28.61 10.90 -20.07
C VAL A 596 -28.90 11.34 -21.49
N ARG A 597 -27.90 11.25 -22.36
CA ARG A 597 -28.15 11.27 -23.79
C ARG A 597 -29.00 10.05 -24.11
N GLN A 598 -30.22 10.30 -24.56
CA GLN A 598 -31.08 9.26 -25.14
C GLN A 598 -30.52 8.92 -26.54
N ASP A 599 -29.49 8.06 -26.59
CA ASP A 599 -29.11 7.40 -27.84
C ASP A 599 -30.18 6.33 -28.14
N THR A 600 -31.28 6.75 -28.77
CA THR A 600 -32.41 5.91 -29.16
C THR A 600 -32.06 5.04 -30.38
N SER A 601 -31.10 4.14 -30.23
CA SER A 601 -30.71 3.18 -31.27
C SER A 601 -30.08 1.90 -30.69
N ILE A 602 -30.89 1.09 -30.02
CA ILE A 602 -30.90 -0.40 -30.00
C ILE A 602 -32.09 -0.77 -29.10
N LEU A 603 -33.20 -1.15 -29.72
CA LEU A 603 -34.39 -1.65 -29.04
C LEU A 603 -35.22 -2.48 -30.05
N ASP A 604 -34.66 -3.62 -30.45
CA ASP A 604 -35.37 -4.56 -31.32
C ASP A 604 -36.59 -5.13 -30.60
N SER A 605 -37.71 -5.16 -31.32
CA SER A 605 -39.05 -5.35 -30.78
C SER A 605 -39.41 -6.83 -30.55
N TYR A 606 -40.12 -7.09 -29.45
CA TYR A 606 -41.13 -8.15 -29.40
C TYR A 606 -42.47 -7.56 -28.90
N PRO A 607 -43.63 -8.10 -29.34
CA PRO A 607 -44.86 -7.31 -29.44
C PRO A 607 -45.71 -7.23 -28.16
N GLU A 608 -46.50 -6.16 -28.05
CA GLU A 608 -47.53 -5.96 -27.03
C GLU A 608 -48.84 -6.70 -27.34
N GLY A 609 -49.63 -6.94 -26.29
CA GLY A 609 -50.97 -7.53 -26.33
C GLY A 609 -51.15 -8.57 -25.21
N VAL A 610 -52.22 -8.57 -24.41
CA VAL A 610 -53.46 -7.76 -24.42
C VAL A 610 -53.94 -7.57 -22.97
N ASP A 611 -54.54 -6.41 -22.67
CA ASP A 611 -55.41 -6.03 -21.55
C ASP A 611 -55.14 -6.52 -20.09
N GLY A 612 -55.14 -5.56 -19.16
CA GLY A 612 -55.53 -5.81 -17.76
C GLY A 612 -57.06 -5.89 -17.60
N PRO A 613 -57.61 -6.22 -16.41
CA PRO A 613 -57.30 -5.39 -15.23
C PRO A 613 -57.34 -6.09 -13.84
N ASP A 614 -57.18 -5.24 -12.83
CA ASP A 614 -57.89 -5.23 -11.53
C ASP A 614 -57.17 -5.66 -10.24
N LYS A 615 -57.70 -5.18 -9.11
CA LYS A 615 -57.11 -5.16 -7.77
C LYS A 615 -57.80 -6.17 -6.85
N SER A 616 -57.09 -7.20 -6.41
CA SER A 616 -57.50 -7.92 -5.19
C SER A 616 -56.32 -8.61 -4.49
N THR A 617 -56.21 -8.40 -3.18
CA THR A 617 -55.38 -9.20 -2.27
C THR A 617 -55.93 -10.60 -2.10
N PRO A 618 -55.07 -11.62 -1.91
CA PRO A 618 -55.44 -12.81 -1.16
C PRO A 618 -54.55 -13.05 0.08
N SER A 619 -55.17 -13.56 1.13
CA SER A 619 -54.50 -14.25 2.25
C SER A 619 -54.59 -15.78 2.05
N PRO A 620 -53.80 -16.61 2.77
CA PRO A 620 -53.63 -18.04 2.49
C PRO A 620 -54.71 -18.89 3.21
N PRO A 621 -54.64 -20.25 3.33
CA PRO A 621 -53.66 -21.22 2.81
C PRO A 621 -54.24 -22.51 2.16
N ARG A 622 -53.38 -23.39 1.60
CA ARG A 622 -53.36 -24.86 1.89
C ARG A 622 -52.31 -25.67 1.11
N SER A 623 -51.69 -26.64 1.81
CA SER A 623 -51.15 -27.91 1.28
C SER A 623 -52.21 -29.04 1.56
N PRO A 624 -52.07 -30.33 1.15
CA PRO A 624 -50.95 -31.10 0.58
C PRO A 624 -51.27 -31.60 -0.87
N THR A 625 -50.67 -32.60 -1.55
CA THR A 625 -50.16 -33.95 -1.17
C THR A 625 -49.18 -34.52 -2.23
N ALA A 626 -48.83 -35.82 -2.20
CA ALA A 626 -47.62 -36.39 -2.83
C ALA A 626 -47.86 -37.50 -3.89
N SER A 627 -46.75 -38.03 -4.44
CA SER A 627 -46.62 -39.09 -5.47
C SER A 627 -46.93 -38.65 -6.92
N THR A 628 -46.38 -39.27 -7.98
CA THR A 628 -45.64 -40.56 -8.10
C THR A 628 -44.57 -40.51 -9.21
N ALA A 629 -43.57 -41.40 -9.17
CA ALA A 629 -42.68 -41.69 -10.31
C ALA A 629 -43.22 -42.85 -11.17
N PRO A 630 -42.70 -43.05 -12.40
CA PRO A 630 -42.06 -44.36 -12.68
C PRO A 630 -40.77 -44.30 -13.54
N SER A 631 -40.14 -45.48 -13.68
CA SER A 631 -38.89 -45.83 -14.38
C SER A 631 -39.01 -45.81 -15.94
N SER A 632 -38.00 -46.08 -16.79
CA SER A 632 -36.76 -46.87 -16.60
C SER A 632 -35.68 -46.67 -17.70
N VAL A 633 -34.40 -46.86 -17.32
CA VAL A 633 -33.29 -47.54 -18.06
C VAL A 633 -32.85 -47.04 -19.46
N GLN A 634 -31.64 -46.47 -19.50
CA GLN A 634 -30.47 -47.07 -20.19
C GLN A 634 -29.16 -46.64 -19.48
N GLN A 635 -28.05 -47.34 -19.70
CA GLN A 635 -26.84 -47.26 -18.85
C GLN A 635 -25.51 -47.33 -19.63
N VAL A 636 -24.54 -46.49 -19.20
CA VAL A 636 -23.09 -46.81 -19.05
C VAL A 636 -22.29 -47.02 -20.38
N PRO A 637 -21.00 -46.59 -20.51
CA PRO A 637 -19.98 -46.46 -19.46
C PRO A 637 -19.27 -45.11 -19.30
N CYS A 638 -18.56 -44.99 -18.16
CA CYS A 638 -17.67 -43.90 -17.80
C CYS A 638 -16.24 -44.10 -18.37
N ALA A 639 -15.46 -43.02 -18.42
CA ALA A 639 -13.99 -43.05 -18.57
C ALA A 639 -13.33 -42.23 -17.45
N ASN A 640 -12.06 -42.52 -17.15
CA ASN A 640 -11.39 -42.12 -15.89
C ASN A 640 -10.65 -40.77 -15.95
N PRO A 641 -10.42 -40.11 -14.79
CA PRO A 641 -9.54 -38.95 -14.67
C PRO A 641 -8.04 -39.32 -14.79
N PRO A 642 -7.15 -38.35 -15.06
CA PRO A 642 -5.71 -38.57 -15.22
C PRO A 642 -4.95 -38.78 -13.88
N PRO A 643 -3.79 -39.48 -13.89
CA PRO A 643 -3.01 -39.82 -12.69
C PRO A 643 -1.93 -38.78 -12.28
N PRO A 644 -1.37 -38.89 -11.05
CA PRO A 644 -0.30 -38.02 -10.55
C PRO A 644 1.14 -38.42 -11.03
N PRO A 645 2.15 -37.54 -10.88
CA PRO A 645 3.51 -37.76 -11.41
C PRO A 645 4.52 -38.35 -10.38
N MET A 646 5.42 -39.22 -10.86
CA MET A 646 6.74 -39.62 -10.28
C MET A 646 7.39 -40.69 -11.19
N PRO A 647 8.71 -41.01 -11.09
CA PRO A 647 9.88 -40.17 -10.81
C PRO A 647 10.97 -40.32 -11.93
N ALA A 648 12.09 -39.60 -11.85
CA ALA A 648 13.16 -39.63 -12.86
C ALA A 648 14.20 -40.77 -12.68
N ARG A 649 14.69 -41.35 -13.79
CA ARG A 649 15.93 -42.15 -13.90
C ARG A 649 16.57 -42.03 -15.31
N PRO A 650 17.86 -42.38 -15.52
CA PRO A 650 18.73 -41.69 -16.48
C PRO A 650 18.96 -42.39 -17.84
N PHE A 651 19.52 -41.62 -18.78
CA PHE A 651 20.10 -42.04 -20.07
C PHE A 651 21.59 -41.62 -20.18
N PRO A 652 22.41 -42.19 -21.10
CA PRO A 652 23.80 -42.53 -20.79
C PRO A 652 24.89 -41.60 -21.37
N GLN A 653 26.13 -41.80 -20.92
CA GLN A 653 27.35 -41.19 -21.47
C GLN A 653 27.72 -41.77 -22.85
N PRO A 654 28.20 -40.93 -23.79
CA PRO A 654 29.08 -41.34 -24.89
C PRO A 654 30.55 -41.46 -24.42
N GLN A 655 31.32 -42.36 -25.04
CA GLN A 655 32.76 -42.54 -24.77
C GLN A 655 33.66 -41.71 -25.70
N SER A 656 34.92 -41.52 -25.30
CA SER A 656 35.93 -40.70 -25.97
C SER A 656 36.63 -41.37 -27.16
N ARG A 657 37.04 -40.57 -28.16
CA ARG A 657 38.20 -40.82 -29.03
C ARG A 657 38.91 -39.50 -29.39
N ASP A 658 40.22 -39.49 -29.26
CA ASP A 658 41.10 -38.36 -29.63
C ASP A 658 41.61 -38.48 -31.07
N LEU A 659 41.94 -37.34 -31.71
CA LEU A 659 43.27 -36.97 -32.24
C LEU A 659 43.22 -36.02 -33.46
N ALA A 660 44.00 -34.92 -33.39
CA ALA A 660 44.64 -34.20 -34.51
C ALA A 660 43.73 -33.50 -35.58
N THR A 661 44.12 -32.44 -36.30
CA THR A 661 45.34 -31.59 -36.32
C THR A 661 45.02 -30.20 -36.90
N SER A 662 45.83 -29.18 -36.55
CA SER A 662 46.21 -27.95 -37.29
C SER A 662 45.28 -27.25 -38.31
N PRO A 663 45.32 -25.89 -38.32
CA PRO A 663 45.30 -25.13 -39.58
C PRO A 663 46.53 -24.20 -39.74
N SER A 664 46.92 -23.94 -40.99
CA SER A 664 48.02 -23.01 -41.35
C SER A 664 47.56 -21.98 -42.40
N ARG A 665 47.80 -20.68 -42.11
CA ARG A 665 48.20 -19.56 -43.03
C ARG A 665 47.40 -19.33 -44.35
N THR A 666 47.11 -18.09 -44.75
CA THR A 666 48.07 -17.22 -45.50
C THR A 666 47.50 -15.81 -45.85
N ILE A 667 48.27 -14.73 -45.56
CA ILE A 667 48.56 -13.42 -46.28
C ILE A 667 47.46 -12.81 -47.20
N LEU A 668 47.14 -11.49 -47.30
CA LEU A 668 47.81 -10.18 -47.03
C LEU A 668 47.27 -9.48 -45.73
N THR A 669 47.46 -8.21 -45.29
CA THR A 669 48.01 -6.88 -45.74
C THR A 669 47.16 -6.06 -46.75
N ASN A 670 47.18 -4.71 -46.91
CA ASN A 670 47.99 -3.55 -46.41
C ASN A 670 47.10 -2.56 -45.59
N VAL A 671 47.46 -1.36 -45.05
CA VAL A 671 48.37 -0.26 -45.46
C VAL A 671 48.92 0.58 -44.26
N SER A 672 50.21 0.94 -44.33
CA SER A 672 51.00 2.03 -43.70
C SER A 672 50.82 2.52 -42.24
N SER A 673 51.96 2.55 -41.52
CA SER A 673 52.27 3.44 -40.37
C SER A 673 52.81 4.82 -40.85
N PRO A 674 53.08 5.82 -39.96
CA PRO A 674 54.28 5.79 -39.10
C PRO A 674 54.09 6.39 -37.68
N SER A 675 55.09 6.16 -36.80
CA SER A 675 55.13 6.61 -35.39
C SER A 675 56.34 7.51 -35.10
N LEU A 676 56.30 8.24 -33.97
CA LEU A 676 57.40 9.09 -33.48
C LEU A 676 57.85 8.72 -32.06
N ARG A 677 59.15 8.37 -31.94
CA ARG A 677 60.19 8.83 -30.98
C ARG A 677 59.79 9.24 -29.53
N ARG A 678 60.57 8.97 -28.47
CA ARG A 678 61.82 8.19 -28.22
C ARG A 678 62.18 8.25 -26.69
N ALA A 679 62.92 7.24 -26.18
CA ALA A 679 63.68 7.21 -24.89
C ALA A 679 62.87 7.09 -23.56
N GLY A 680 63.44 6.57 -22.45
CA GLY A 680 64.70 5.82 -22.30
C GLY A 680 65.31 5.76 -20.86
N ARG A 681 66.31 4.87 -20.67
CA ARG A 681 67.17 4.62 -19.47
C ARG A 681 66.61 3.72 -18.33
N SER A 682 67.54 3.26 -17.47
CA SER A 682 67.44 2.09 -16.54
C SER A 682 68.11 2.41 -15.15
N PRO A 683 68.57 1.47 -14.27
CA PRO A 683 68.01 1.34 -12.90
C PRO A 683 69.01 1.43 -11.71
N ILE A 684 68.51 1.43 -10.45
CA ILE A 684 69.28 1.35 -9.17
C ILE A 684 68.50 0.49 -8.11
N THR A 685 69.18 -0.16 -7.14
CA THR A 685 68.66 -1.03 -6.03
C THR A 685 68.15 -0.25 -4.79
N GLY A 686 67.57 -0.80 -3.70
CA GLY A 686 67.51 -2.17 -3.10
C GLY A 686 68.56 -2.34 -1.96
N PRO A 687 68.33 -3.07 -0.82
CA PRO A 687 67.55 -4.31 -0.66
C PRO A 687 66.65 -4.38 0.62
N PRO A 688 66.13 -5.58 1.00
CA PRO A 688 66.25 -6.04 2.40
C PRO A 688 66.60 -7.55 2.60
N ARG A 689 66.87 -7.94 3.85
CA ARG A 689 67.11 -9.31 4.39
C ARG A 689 66.12 -9.60 5.55
N SER A 690 65.81 -10.82 6.03
CA SER A 690 65.68 -12.18 5.44
C SER A 690 65.37 -13.22 6.57
N ILE A 691 64.54 -14.25 6.30
CA ILE A 691 64.65 -15.65 6.87
C ILE A 691 64.27 -15.84 8.39
N PRO A 692 63.74 -17.00 8.90
CA PRO A 692 63.19 -18.24 8.29
C PRO A 692 61.83 -18.76 8.93
N PRO A 693 61.50 -20.07 9.18
CA PRO A 693 60.29 -20.67 8.56
C PRO A 693 59.40 -21.61 9.44
N SER A 694 58.57 -22.44 8.79
CA SER A 694 57.58 -23.41 9.32
C SER A 694 58.14 -24.68 10.00
N PRO A 695 57.26 -25.56 10.53
CA PRO A 695 57.15 -26.92 9.94
C PRO A 695 55.70 -27.39 9.65
N SER A 696 55.53 -28.61 9.10
CA SER A 696 54.24 -29.16 8.61
C SER A 696 54.16 -30.71 8.66
N LEU A 697 52.93 -31.29 8.62
CA LEU A 697 52.52 -32.71 8.49
C LEU A 697 50.97 -32.71 8.21
N LYS A 698 50.21 -33.61 7.53
CA LYS A 698 50.33 -35.00 6.97
C LYS A 698 50.29 -36.11 8.04
N ARG A 699 49.53 -37.22 7.99
CA ARG A 699 48.53 -37.89 7.09
C ARG A 699 47.78 -38.95 7.96
N ALA A 700 46.69 -39.66 7.62
CA ALA A 700 45.54 -39.56 6.68
C ALA A 700 44.67 -40.86 6.80
N ARG A 701 43.57 -40.96 6.02
CA ARG A 701 42.75 -42.15 5.63
C ARG A 701 41.43 -42.49 6.36
N ASP A 702 40.38 -42.53 5.53
CA ASP A 702 39.49 -43.66 5.15
C ASP A 702 38.70 -44.48 6.20
N GLY A 703 37.40 -44.68 5.91
CA GLY A 703 36.47 -45.64 6.57
C GLY A 703 35.19 -45.00 7.14
N ALA A 704 33.94 -45.46 7.00
CA ALA A 704 33.16 -46.23 6.00
C ALA A 704 32.07 -47.10 6.73
N GLU A 705 30.81 -46.83 6.39
CA GLU A 705 29.60 -47.70 6.49
C GLU A 705 28.98 -48.14 7.85
N ASP A 706 27.64 -48.12 7.85
CA ASP A 706 26.57 -48.85 8.58
C ASP A 706 26.75 -49.44 10.00
N ILE A 707 25.82 -49.05 10.89
CA ILE A 707 24.88 -49.96 11.58
C ILE A 707 23.47 -49.32 11.60
N MET A 708 22.40 -50.11 11.42
CA MET A 708 21.02 -49.65 11.36
C MET A 708 20.08 -50.38 12.35
N SER A 709 19.14 -49.63 12.95
CA SER A 709 17.89 -50.09 13.60
C SER A 709 17.88 -50.72 15.01
N SER A 710 16.68 -50.63 15.63
CA SER A 710 16.21 -51.26 16.88
C SER A 710 16.76 -50.64 18.19
N LEU A 711 16.01 -50.54 19.31
CA LEU A 711 14.65 -51.00 19.64
C LEU A 711 13.75 -49.87 20.20
N THR A 712 12.44 -50.11 20.21
CA THR A 712 11.40 -49.24 20.78
C THR A 712 11.11 -49.52 22.27
N ASN A 713 10.37 -48.59 22.90
CA ASN A 713 9.59 -48.75 24.14
C ASN A 713 10.32 -48.98 25.47
N ALA A 714 10.46 -47.89 26.24
CA ALA A 714 10.37 -47.91 27.70
C ALA A 714 9.54 -46.71 28.20
N HIS A 715 8.30 -46.95 28.61
CA HIS A 715 7.37 -45.93 29.12
C HIS A 715 7.48 -45.78 30.65
N LEU A 716 7.10 -44.59 31.16
CA LEU A 716 6.64 -44.32 32.54
C LEU A 716 7.60 -44.60 33.72
N ARG A 717 8.15 -43.52 34.32
CA ARG A 717 7.91 -43.12 35.74
C ARG A 717 8.69 -41.85 36.13
N LYS A 718 8.15 -41.12 37.13
CA LYS A 718 8.67 -39.90 37.78
C LYS A 718 8.68 -38.63 36.88
N MET A 719 8.23 -37.46 37.32
CA MET A 719 7.63 -37.04 38.61
C MET A 719 6.36 -36.20 38.39
N GLU A 720 5.30 -36.50 39.14
CA GLU A 720 4.35 -35.49 39.60
C GLU A 720 4.78 -35.08 41.01
N GLU A 721 4.97 -33.78 41.27
CA GLU A 721 4.63 -33.11 42.54
C GLU A 721 5.00 -31.61 42.50
N SER A 722 4.00 -30.74 42.33
CA SER A 722 3.99 -29.37 42.89
C SER A 722 2.68 -28.64 42.52
N SER A 723 1.81 -28.44 43.52
CA SER A 723 0.69 -27.49 43.41
C SER A 723 0.36 -26.90 44.80
N PRO A 724 -0.04 -25.62 44.93
CA PRO A 724 0.02 -24.94 46.23
C PRO A 724 -1.22 -25.18 47.10
N ARG A 725 -1.02 -25.45 48.40
CA ARG A 725 -2.11 -25.53 49.39
C ARG A 725 -2.75 -24.16 49.62
N THR A 726 -4.05 -24.05 49.35
CA THR A 726 -4.89 -22.92 49.80
C THR A 726 -5.21 -23.04 51.29
N ARG A 727 -5.19 -21.91 52.02
CA ARG A 727 -5.45 -21.85 53.46
C ARG A 727 -6.84 -21.27 53.71
N ARG A 728 -7.81 -22.09 54.13
CA ARG A 728 -9.14 -21.63 54.60
C ARG A 728 -9.28 -21.89 56.10
N ARG A 729 -10.01 -21.01 56.78
CA ARG A 729 -10.13 -20.93 58.25
C ARG A 729 -11.62 -20.87 58.59
N THR A 730 -12.12 -21.85 59.33
CA THR A 730 -13.49 -21.90 59.86
C THR A 730 -13.44 -22.17 61.36
N GLY A 731 -14.34 -21.52 62.11
CA GLY A 731 -14.32 -21.52 63.57
C GLY A 731 -14.98 -22.74 64.22
N THR A 732 -14.77 -22.88 65.53
CA THR A 732 -15.38 -23.87 66.41
C THR A 732 -16.78 -23.45 66.89
N SER A 733 -17.73 -24.39 66.92
CA SER A 733 -18.75 -24.47 67.97
C SER A 733 -19.25 -25.91 68.08
N SER A 734 -19.34 -26.43 69.30
CA SER A 734 -19.87 -27.76 69.64
C SER A 734 -21.40 -27.79 69.66
N GLY A 735 -21.97 -28.97 69.41
CA GLY A 735 -23.40 -29.28 69.47
C GLY A 735 -23.62 -30.72 69.00
#